data_AF-A0A7I9VSS9-F1
#
_entry.id   AF-A0A7I9VSS9-F1
#
_cell.length_a   1.000
_cell.length_b   1.000
_cell.length_c   1.000
_cell.angle_alpha   90.00
_cell.angle_beta   90.00
_cell.angle_gamma   90.00
#
_symmetry.space_group_name_H-M   'P 1'
#
loop_
_entity.id
_entity.type
_entity.pdbx_description
1 polymer ?
#
loop_
_entity_poly.entity_id
_entity_poly.type
_entity_poly.pdbx_seq_one_letter_code
_entity_poly.pdbx_strand_id
1 'polypeptide(L)'
;MKRVTLVLLAALAACSSGPSSIGARFGGPSAIVQFYGITRNNAATGTVAPYLAVADARTGDLRLLDPSVDQPILGPAVIYPLSIPTLPRPLHLAAASLGDGNADVLVSASAGQPTLQVVETWTAQNRVAASLELANLLPKLGADAEILALVGLTAKPDGVHPVGRILASVSGQKLVVVDFTRAADGTGAVVAGTPVLQPLTFDAVDLAVGPDGTTVYAATHDPLSLSGVTVHGLVELAAGGDAATTFPAFVYDALAPTVAVAAAMVDERVVATPGVVDSCAAEQFTGTPVLRVYAALDPTGCGPDQAIGCGVATLERLPADASGHLVSDLAAQAAPAAANPWTPTAAPVQAQPFRQPIPVPGVPLHLAVANAPAKNTSPDDPARIPTTSPVISTTCPATGSPTSPLARLLYGSALRYTSAVGMVTSTDGNVYWLDLSRAAPVVSSTPLAGLGRTEVLSATSDVVGAGEWQLALWYDKYGYDTSTNALVTLSSALVVDALTLPVAIETWPGFTPTAGWTAVYEGALPGLSGRPGVVAGDGVNAWAGIQSDTGNTRPLSDPARWYAPVRVDEPARGVHVGDIVTFPDLGADCQAFVTAILPAASGPLAGVAFPGGALQLATPLPACLDAATAALLPTQITVLGAGVVVSNDASGYQGRAKIALQGDSPADTVYTLAWLSDAELAASTDPDAAVKRRHARRLFYPTDGPCPLPSATTPVAMRTLGCYEIFPRIVDPLAPGAAIRFRVGLRNITSPALVATAADHPPRGAGIRFSTQSGLAQSSRRPGFGGAPPASVVAVDPGDLPNHTTEDFRFYTAYQDDVVMWFATTGTPSQVTSIR
;
A
#
# COMPACT_ATOMS: atom_id res chain seq x y z
N MET A 1 -22.35 -72.65 -37.67
CA MET A 1 -22.73 -71.30 -37.21
C MET A 1 -21.89 -70.91 -36.01
N LYS A 2 -20.86 -70.07 -36.17
CA LYS A 2 -20.13 -69.32 -35.12
C LYS A 2 -19.07 -68.46 -35.81
N ARG A 3 -19.43 -67.23 -36.21
CA ARG A 3 -18.55 -66.15 -36.68
C ARG A 3 -19.37 -64.86 -36.92
N VAL A 4 -19.99 -64.26 -35.88
CA VAL A 4 -20.56 -62.89 -35.97
C VAL A 4 -20.58 -62.19 -34.60
N THR A 5 -19.50 -62.26 -33.80
CA THR A 5 -19.51 -61.57 -32.47
C THR A 5 -18.14 -61.02 -32.09
N LEU A 6 -17.43 -60.41 -33.05
CA LEU A 6 -16.21 -59.66 -32.74
C LEU A 6 -16.10 -58.30 -33.47
N VAL A 7 -17.07 -57.93 -34.32
CA VAL A 7 -17.03 -56.67 -35.08
C VAL A 7 -17.79 -55.53 -34.38
N LEU A 8 -18.69 -55.83 -33.43
CA LEU A 8 -19.50 -54.79 -32.78
C LEU A 8 -18.82 -54.09 -31.59
N LEU A 9 -17.73 -54.63 -31.03
CA LEU A 9 -16.99 -53.95 -29.95
C LEU A 9 -15.90 -52.98 -30.43
N ALA A 10 -15.56 -52.98 -31.72
CA ALA A 10 -14.61 -52.01 -32.29
C ALA A 10 -15.29 -50.71 -32.78
N ALA A 11 -16.62 -50.69 -32.92
CA ALA A 11 -17.39 -49.53 -33.40
C ALA A 11 -17.91 -48.60 -32.27
N LEU A 12 -17.77 -49.00 -31.00
CA LEU A 12 -18.13 -48.18 -29.82
C LEU A 12 -16.92 -47.54 -29.13
N ALA A 13 -15.71 -47.70 -29.69
CA ALA A 13 -14.47 -47.13 -29.16
C ALA A 13 -13.97 -45.90 -29.94
N ALA A 14 -14.79 -45.29 -30.80
CA ALA A 14 -14.37 -44.16 -31.63
C ALA A 14 -15.48 -43.09 -31.74
N CYS A 15 -15.71 -42.37 -30.64
CA CYS A 15 -16.16 -40.98 -30.60
C CYS A 15 -15.97 -40.50 -29.15
N SER A 16 -14.74 -40.50 -28.64
CA SER A 16 -14.47 -39.57 -27.54
C SER A 16 -14.69 -38.19 -28.12
N SER A 17 -15.68 -37.46 -27.62
CA SER A 17 -15.79 -36.02 -27.84
C SER A 17 -14.42 -35.42 -27.48
N GLY A 18 -13.63 -35.10 -28.50
CA GLY A 18 -12.39 -34.36 -28.32
C GLY A 18 -12.69 -33.07 -27.55
N PRO A 19 -11.69 -32.47 -26.88
CA PRO A 19 -11.89 -31.20 -26.19
C PRO A 19 -12.57 -30.22 -27.15
N SER A 20 -13.63 -29.55 -26.66
CA SER A 20 -14.47 -28.65 -27.48
C SER A 20 -13.75 -27.38 -27.92
N SER A 21 -12.48 -27.19 -27.55
CA SER A 21 -11.65 -26.05 -27.92
C SER A 21 -10.20 -26.48 -28.20
N ILE A 22 -9.55 -25.74 -29.11
CA ILE A 22 -8.11 -25.85 -29.37
C ILE A 22 -7.42 -24.92 -28.37
N GLY A 23 -6.53 -25.49 -27.56
CA GLY A 23 -5.71 -24.70 -26.65
C GLY A 23 -4.73 -23.78 -27.39
N ALA A 24 -4.30 -22.70 -26.74
CA ALA A 24 -3.33 -21.73 -27.24
C ALA A 24 -1.91 -22.31 -27.39
N ARG A 25 -1.59 -23.38 -26.66
CA ARG A 25 -0.34 -24.16 -26.74
C ARG A 25 0.90 -23.29 -26.60
N PHE A 26 0.91 -22.45 -25.58
CA PHE A 26 2.12 -21.68 -25.25
C PHE A 26 3.25 -22.62 -24.82
N GLY A 27 4.49 -22.24 -25.11
CA GLY A 27 5.72 -22.85 -24.62
C GLY A 27 6.44 -22.00 -23.59
N GLY A 28 5.96 -20.80 -23.28
CA GLY A 28 6.51 -19.90 -22.27
C GLY A 28 6.16 -18.45 -22.59
N PRO A 29 4.92 -18.02 -22.33
CA PRO A 29 4.48 -16.67 -22.66
C PRO A 29 5.22 -15.66 -21.78
N SER A 30 5.73 -14.60 -22.42
CA SER A 30 6.69 -13.65 -21.82
C SER A 30 6.23 -12.20 -21.88
N ALA A 31 5.43 -11.84 -22.87
CA ALA A 31 4.79 -10.54 -22.97
C ALA A 31 3.39 -10.67 -23.57
N ILE A 32 2.52 -9.73 -23.24
CA ILE A 32 1.17 -9.60 -23.79
C ILE A 32 0.87 -8.12 -24.07
N VAL A 33 0.23 -7.83 -25.20
CA VAL A 33 -0.24 -6.49 -25.56
C VAL A 33 -1.58 -6.57 -26.29
N GLN A 34 -2.44 -5.57 -26.09
CA GLN A 34 -3.65 -5.39 -26.89
C GLN A 34 -3.34 -4.63 -28.17
N PHE A 35 -3.96 -5.00 -29.28
CA PHE A 35 -3.90 -4.26 -30.54
C PHE A 35 -5.22 -4.40 -31.30
N TYR A 36 -5.50 -3.45 -32.20
CA TYR A 36 -6.60 -3.53 -33.14
C TYR A 36 -6.11 -4.01 -34.50
N GLY A 37 -6.76 -5.02 -35.08
CA GLY A 37 -6.34 -5.56 -36.37
C GLY A 37 -7.37 -6.40 -37.10
N ILE A 38 -6.93 -6.95 -38.22
CA ILE A 38 -7.64 -7.90 -39.06
C ILE A 38 -6.95 -9.26 -38.90
N THR A 39 -7.74 -10.27 -38.59
CA THR A 39 -7.36 -11.68 -38.52
C THR A 39 -8.23 -12.49 -39.46
N ARG A 40 -8.08 -13.81 -39.44
CA ARG A 40 -8.95 -14.71 -40.21
C ARG A 40 -10.42 -14.65 -39.80
N ASN A 41 -10.73 -14.29 -38.55
CA ASN A 41 -12.11 -14.27 -38.04
C ASN A 41 -12.95 -13.17 -38.71
N ASN A 42 -12.33 -12.05 -39.06
CA ASN A 42 -12.94 -10.85 -39.64
C ASN A 42 -12.38 -10.50 -41.04
N ALA A 43 -11.56 -11.37 -41.64
CA ALA A 43 -10.96 -11.16 -42.96
C ALA A 43 -11.98 -10.86 -44.06
N ALA A 44 -13.13 -11.54 -44.02
CA ALA A 44 -14.17 -11.41 -45.04
C ALA A 44 -14.87 -10.04 -45.00
N THR A 45 -14.96 -9.42 -43.82
CA THR A 45 -15.58 -8.10 -43.63
C THR A 45 -14.56 -6.97 -43.68
N GLY A 46 -13.26 -7.28 -43.53
CA GLY A 46 -12.19 -6.30 -43.41
C GLY A 46 -12.32 -5.41 -42.16
N THR A 47 -13.18 -5.80 -41.22
CA THR A 47 -13.47 -5.02 -40.01
C THR A 47 -12.31 -5.13 -39.05
N VAL A 48 -11.81 -4.02 -38.55
CA VAL A 48 -10.79 -4.00 -37.50
C VAL A 48 -11.44 -4.35 -36.16
N ALA A 49 -10.81 -5.23 -35.37
CA ALA A 49 -11.30 -5.69 -34.07
C ALA A 49 -10.15 -5.80 -33.06
N PRO A 50 -10.45 -5.72 -31.74
CA PRO A 50 -9.43 -5.87 -30.71
C PRO A 50 -8.98 -7.33 -30.56
N TYR A 51 -7.66 -7.52 -30.42
CA TYR A 51 -7.01 -8.80 -30.18
C TYR A 51 -5.89 -8.65 -29.16
N LEU A 52 -5.44 -9.78 -28.61
CA LEU A 52 -4.25 -9.85 -27.77
C LEU A 52 -3.14 -10.57 -28.53
N ALA A 53 -1.96 -9.97 -28.60
CA ALA A 53 -0.75 -10.64 -29.03
C ALA A 53 0.03 -11.11 -27.81
N VAL A 54 0.48 -12.36 -27.84
CA VAL A 54 1.25 -12.99 -26.76
C VAL A 54 2.56 -13.52 -27.33
N ALA A 55 3.67 -13.09 -26.74
CA ALA A 55 5.01 -13.52 -27.13
C ALA A 55 5.37 -14.81 -26.43
N ASP A 56 5.76 -15.83 -27.18
CA ASP A 56 6.15 -17.13 -26.67
C ASP A 56 7.66 -17.31 -26.76
N ALA A 57 8.33 -17.16 -25.61
CA ALA A 57 9.78 -17.08 -25.56
C ALA A 57 10.46 -18.41 -25.89
N ARG A 58 9.83 -19.56 -25.60
CA ARG A 58 10.47 -20.87 -25.84
C ARG A 58 10.28 -21.37 -27.26
N THR A 59 9.13 -21.09 -27.89
CA THR A 59 8.87 -21.48 -29.28
C THR A 59 9.43 -20.48 -30.29
N GLY A 60 9.63 -19.21 -29.89
CA GLY A 60 10.06 -18.14 -30.80
C GLY A 60 8.96 -17.72 -31.76
N ASP A 61 7.71 -17.66 -31.28
CA ASP A 61 6.57 -17.20 -32.07
C ASP A 61 5.66 -16.26 -31.27
N LEU A 62 4.74 -15.60 -31.98
CA LEU A 62 3.59 -14.93 -31.39
C LEU A 62 2.33 -15.76 -31.60
N ARG A 63 1.45 -15.70 -30.60
CA ARG A 63 0.08 -16.23 -30.66
C ARG A 63 -0.90 -15.08 -30.51
N LEU A 64 -2.00 -15.15 -31.25
CA LEU A 64 -3.08 -14.18 -31.14
C LEU A 64 -4.25 -14.80 -30.38
N LEU A 65 -4.83 -14.07 -29.43
CA LEU A 65 -6.05 -14.43 -28.72
C LEU A 65 -7.17 -13.47 -29.08
N ASP A 66 -8.37 -14.01 -29.20
CA ASP A 66 -9.62 -13.26 -29.31
C ASP A 66 -10.21 -13.05 -27.91
N PRO A 67 -10.08 -11.84 -27.33
CA PRO A 67 -10.62 -11.58 -25.99
C PRO A 67 -12.15 -11.67 -25.92
N SER A 68 -12.88 -11.59 -27.04
CA SER A 68 -14.36 -11.68 -27.02
C SER A 68 -14.91 -13.10 -26.79
N VAL A 69 -14.05 -14.12 -26.96
CA VAL A 69 -14.41 -15.53 -26.79
C VAL A 69 -13.38 -16.33 -26.00
N ASP A 70 -12.29 -15.69 -25.58
CA ASP A 70 -11.15 -16.29 -24.86
C ASP A 70 -10.51 -17.49 -25.57
N GLN A 71 -10.44 -17.41 -26.89
CA GLN A 71 -9.88 -18.48 -27.73
C GLN A 71 -8.71 -17.97 -28.55
N PRO A 72 -7.71 -18.83 -28.85
CA PRO A 72 -6.69 -18.48 -29.80
C PRO A 72 -7.27 -18.33 -31.20
N ILE A 73 -6.74 -17.38 -31.96
CA ILE A 73 -6.99 -17.30 -33.39
C ILE A 73 -6.41 -18.55 -34.05
N LEU A 74 -7.20 -19.25 -34.86
CA LEU A 74 -6.77 -20.50 -35.47
C LEU A 74 -5.95 -20.24 -36.73
N GLY A 75 -4.94 -21.09 -36.93
CA GLY A 75 -4.13 -21.09 -38.14
C GLY A 75 -4.89 -21.66 -39.36
N PRO A 76 -4.27 -21.67 -40.56
CA PRO A 76 -4.86 -22.26 -41.75
C PRO A 76 -5.26 -23.73 -41.60
N ALA A 77 -4.54 -24.49 -40.78
CA ALA A 77 -5.03 -25.77 -40.29
C ALA A 77 -5.87 -25.50 -39.03
N VAL A 78 -7.19 -25.72 -39.11
CA VAL A 78 -8.21 -25.48 -38.04
C VAL A 78 -8.03 -26.40 -36.82
N ILE A 79 -6.82 -26.91 -36.58
CA ILE A 79 -6.44 -27.80 -35.47
C ILE A 79 -5.29 -27.21 -34.64
N TYR A 80 -4.67 -26.12 -35.10
CA TYR A 80 -3.59 -25.43 -34.39
C TYR A 80 -3.88 -23.94 -34.24
N PRO A 81 -3.47 -23.32 -33.11
CA PRO A 81 -3.47 -21.88 -32.98
C PRO A 81 -2.52 -21.27 -34.02
N LEU A 82 -2.86 -20.08 -34.51
CA LEU A 82 -2.03 -19.29 -35.40
C LEU A 82 -0.70 -19.02 -34.69
N SER A 83 0.39 -19.38 -35.36
CA SER A 83 1.76 -19.11 -34.95
C SER A 83 2.33 -18.10 -35.92
N ILE A 84 2.88 -17.00 -35.40
CA ILE A 84 3.59 -15.98 -36.16
C ILE A 84 5.08 -16.13 -35.81
N PRO A 85 5.88 -16.81 -36.63
CA PRO A 85 7.29 -17.01 -36.31
C PRO A 85 8.03 -15.68 -36.20
N THR A 86 8.72 -15.47 -35.08
CA THR A 86 9.54 -14.30 -34.80
C THR A 86 11.01 -14.71 -34.60
N LEU A 87 11.86 -13.75 -34.26
CA LEU A 87 13.20 -14.03 -33.76
C LEU A 87 13.12 -14.86 -32.46
N PRO A 88 14.11 -15.71 -32.17
CA PRO A 88 14.11 -16.52 -30.96
C PRO A 88 13.93 -15.66 -29.70
N ARG A 89 13.17 -16.17 -28.72
CA ARG A 89 12.94 -15.52 -27.41
C ARG A 89 12.36 -14.09 -27.53
N PRO A 90 11.20 -13.89 -28.18
CA PRO A 90 10.50 -12.62 -28.08
C PRO A 90 10.19 -12.34 -26.60
N LEU A 91 10.55 -11.16 -26.08
CA LEU A 91 10.33 -10.75 -24.68
C LEU A 91 9.56 -9.45 -24.54
N HIS A 92 9.55 -8.62 -25.58
CA HIS A 92 8.84 -7.34 -25.55
C HIS A 92 7.84 -7.26 -26.70
N LEU A 93 6.67 -6.71 -26.40
CA LEU A 93 5.62 -6.41 -27.35
C LEU A 93 5.15 -4.98 -27.13
N ALA A 94 4.85 -4.31 -28.23
CA ALA A 94 4.18 -3.01 -28.20
C ALA A 94 3.25 -2.91 -29.40
N ALA A 95 2.13 -2.21 -29.19
CA ALA A 95 1.22 -1.84 -30.24
C ALA A 95 0.96 -0.33 -30.18
N ALA A 96 0.79 0.28 -31.34
CA ALA A 96 0.44 1.70 -31.42
C ALA A 96 -0.64 1.93 -32.49
N SER A 97 -1.65 2.73 -32.13
CA SER A 97 -2.60 3.21 -33.12
C SER A 97 -1.95 4.27 -33.99
N LEU A 98 -2.32 4.27 -35.28
CA LEU A 98 -1.93 5.35 -36.18
C LEU A 98 -2.87 6.56 -36.04
N GLY A 99 -4.03 6.40 -35.39
CA GLY A 99 -5.04 7.45 -35.25
C GLY A 99 -5.99 7.59 -36.44
N ASP A 100 -6.05 6.59 -37.33
CA ASP A 100 -6.91 6.56 -38.52
C ASP A 100 -8.10 5.60 -38.41
N GLY A 101 -8.28 4.95 -37.25
CA GLY A 101 -9.32 3.94 -37.02
C GLY A 101 -9.10 2.60 -37.74
N ASN A 102 -7.97 2.43 -38.43
CA ASN A 102 -7.59 1.17 -39.08
C ASN A 102 -6.68 0.33 -38.17
N ALA A 103 -6.13 -0.77 -38.68
CA ALA A 103 -5.29 -1.69 -37.91
C ALA A 103 -4.02 -1.04 -37.35
N ASP A 104 -3.73 -1.27 -36.07
CA ASP A 104 -2.58 -0.75 -35.34
C ASP A 104 -1.26 -1.34 -35.83
N VAL A 105 -0.13 -0.67 -35.57
CA VAL A 105 1.18 -1.32 -35.70
C VAL A 105 1.40 -2.25 -34.50
N LEU A 106 1.87 -3.47 -34.74
CA LEU A 106 2.31 -4.40 -33.70
C LEU A 106 3.79 -4.71 -33.91
N VAL A 107 4.59 -4.56 -32.87
CA VAL A 107 6.03 -4.82 -32.89
C VAL A 107 6.42 -5.82 -31.81
N SER A 108 7.33 -6.72 -32.17
CA SER A 108 7.99 -7.63 -31.23
C SER A 108 9.50 -7.40 -31.23
N ALA A 109 10.11 -7.54 -30.06
CA ALA A 109 11.55 -7.55 -29.87
C ALA A 109 12.00 -8.77 -29.06
N SER A 110 13.16 -9.31 -29.44
CA SER A 110 13.78 -10.48 -28.80
C SER A 110 14.82 -10.08 -27.77
N ALA A 111 14.99 -10.96 -26.77
CA ALA A 111 16.03 -10.82 -25.75
C ALA A 111 17.43 -10.67 -26.36
N GLY A 112 18.23 -9.74 -25.83
CA GLY A 112 19.64 -9.57 -26.21
C GLY A 112 19.90 -9.11 -27.66
N GLN A 113 18.88 -8.64 -28.39
CA GLN A 113 19.05 -8.16 -29.77
C GLN A 113 18.33 -6.82 -29.98
N PRO A 114 19.00 -5.81 -30.58
CA PRO A 114 18.40 -4.51 -30.89
C PRO A 114 17.65 -4.56 -32.22
N THR A 115 16.70 -5.50 -32.36
CA THR A 115 15.95 -5.72 -33.60
C THR A 115 14.45 -5.66 -33.33
N LEU A 116 13.74 -4.85 -34.11
CA LEU A 116 12.28 -4.76 -34.06
C LEU A 116 11.66 -5.52 -35.23
N GLN A 117 10.75 -6.45 -34.95
CA GLN A 117 9.97 -7.13 -35.97
C GLN A 117 8.55 -6.56 -36.04
N VAL A 118 8.19 -6.01 -37.19
CA VAL A 118 6.85 -5.46 -37.46
C VAL A 118 5.95 -6.60 -37.89
N VAL A 119 4.83 -6.77 -37.21
CA VAL A 119 3.85 -7.83 -37.45
C VAL A 119 2.68 -7.25 -38.24
N GLU A 120 2.28 -7.95 -39.28
CA GLU A 120 1.17 -7.59 -40.16
C GLU A 120 -0.17 -7.74 -39.42
N THR A 121 -0.85 -6.63 -39.20
CA THR A 121 -2.17 -6.54 -38.52
C THR A 121 -3.27 -6.06 -39.45
N TRP A 122 -2.93 -5.47 -40.60
CA TRP A 122 -3.87 -4.90 -41.58
C TRP A 122 -4.37 -5.93 -42.60
N THR A 123 -3.92 -7.18 -42.49
CA THR A 123 -4.42 -8.29 -43.31
C THR A 123 -4.51 -9.57 -42.47
N ALA A 124 -5.31 -10.53 -42.93
CA ALA A 124 -5.50 -11.81 -42.28
C ALA A 124 -4.32 -12.80 -42.42
N GLN A 125 -3.22 -12.35 -43.03
CA GLN A 125 -2.00 -13.14 -43.21
C GLN A 125 -1.21 -13.24 -41.91
N ASN A 126 -1.25 -12.19 -41.07
CA ASN A 126 -0.65 -12.13 -39.74
C ASN A 126 0.76 -12.75 -39.69
N ARG A 127 1.72 -12.12 -40.37
CA ARG A 127 3.12 -12.55 -40.49
C ARG A 127 4.06 -11.41 -40.13
N VAL A 128 5.36 -11.68 -39.97
CA VAL A 128 6.35 -10.61 -39.90
C VAL A 128 6.44 -9.91 -41.26
N ALA A 129 6.09 -8.63 -41.29
CA ALA A 129 6.11 -7.78 -42.49
C ALA A 129 7.49 -7.17 -42.74
N ALA A 130 8.19 -6.79 -41.67
CA ALA A 130 9.52 -6.18 -41.75
C ALA A 130 10.35 -6.50 -40.49
N SER A 131 11.67 -6.45 -40.62
CA SER A 131 12.61 -6.52 -39.49
C SER A 131 13.56 -5.33 -39.59
N LEU A 132 13.63 -4.55 -38.50
CA LEU A 132 14.44 -3.35 -38.38
C LEU A 132 15.63 -3.64 -37.48
N GLU A 133 16.79 -3.86 -38.09
CA GLU A 133 18.06 -4.07 -37.38
C GLU A 133 18.58 -2.71 -36.86
N LEU A 134 18.19 -2.32 -35.64
CA LEU A 134 18.46 -0.97 -35.14
C LEU A 134 19.96 -0.69 -35.05
N ALA A 135 20.79 -1.68 -34.68
CA ALA A 135 22.24 -1.50 -34.63
C ALA A 135 22.86 -1.11 -35.99
N ASN A 136 22.30 -1.61 -37.10
CA ASN A 136 22.76 -1.27 -38.44
C ASN A 136 22.26 0.12 -38.87
N LEU A 137 21.03 0.46 -38.49
CA LEU A 137 20.40 1.75 -38.81
C LEU A 137 20.94 2.89 -37.93
N LEU A 138 21.39 2.58 -36.72
CA LEU A 138 21.90 3.51 -35.72
C LEU A 138 23.23 2.98 -35.14
N PRO A 139 24.36 3.13 -35.85
CA PRO A 139 25.66 2.63 -35.38
C PRO A 139 26.10 3.14 -34.00
N LYS A 140 25.53 4.26 -33.54
CA LYS A 140 25.75 4.82 -32.20
C LYS A 140 25.11 4.02 -31.05
N LEU A 141 24.26 3.03 -31.34
CA LEU A 141 23.73 2.13 -30.32
C LEU A 141 24.83 1.28 -29.67
N GLY A 142 25.86 0.91 -30.43
CA GLY A 142 26.90 -0.01 -29.97
C GLY A 142 26.53 -1.47 -30.25
N ALA A 143 27.53 -2.34 -30.25
CA ALA A 143 27.35 -3.75 -30.60
C ALA A 143 26.61 -4.56 -29.51
N ASP A 144 26.71 -4.12 -28.25
CA ASP A 144 26.13 -4.79 -27.08
C ASP A 144 24.79 -4.17 -26.65
N ALA A 145 24.14 -3.42 -27.53
CA ALA A 145 22.87 -2.76 -27.27
C ALA A 145 21.73 -3.77 -27.14
N GLU A 146 20.97 -3.71 -26.04
CA GLU A 146 19.82 -4.57 -25.76
C GLU A 146 18.58 -3.73 -25.49
N ILE A 147 17.43 -4.16 -26.03
CA ILE A 147 16.14 -3.52 -25.74
C ILE A 147 15.71 -3.93 -24.33
N LEU A 148 15.48 -2.95 -23.45
CA LEU A 148 15.08 -3.14 -22.06
C LEU A 148 13.56 -3.04 -21.88
N ALA A 149 12.91 -2.13 -22.61
CA ALA A 149 11.47 -1.88 -22.54
C ALA A 149 10.95 -1.36 -23.89
N LEU A 150 9.67 -1.61 -24.16
CA LEU A 150 9.01 -1.21 -25.41
C LEU A 150 7.62 -0.68 -25.11
N VAL A 151 7.25 0.45 -25.71
CA VAL A 151 5.90 1.00 -25.61
C VAL A 151 5.47 1.62 -26.93
N GLY A 152 4.16 1.56 -27.22
CA GLY A 152 3.58 2.18 -28.40
C GLY A 152 2.60 3.28 -28.02
N LEU A 153 2.60 4.37 -28.78
CA LEU A 153 1.72 5.52 -28.60
C LEU A 153 1.30 6.12 -29.94
N THR A 154 0.22 6.90 -29.94
CA THR A 154 -0.19 7.68 -31.12
C THR A 154 0.59 8.99 -31.12
N ALA A 155 1.37 9.26 -32.17
CA ALA A 155 2.11 10.52 -32.27
C ALA A 155 1.22 11.60 -32.91
N LYS A 156 1.55 12.88 -32.64
CA LYS A 156 0.84 13.99 -33.27
C LYS A 156 1.04 13.91 -34.80
N PRO A 157 -0.03 13.95 -35.61
CA PRO A 157 0.10 14.01 -37.05
C PRO A 157 0.99 15.18 -37.47
N ASP A 158 1.85 14.99 -38.46
CA ASP A 158 2.61 16.04 -39.14
C ASP A 158 1.72 17.02 -39.97
N GLY A 159 0.41 16.99 -39.71
CA GLY A 159 -0.63 17.73 -40.42
C GLY A 159 -1.16 17.02 -41.67
N VAL A 160 -0.55 15.90 -42.11
CA VAL A 160 -0.93 15.22 -43.35
C VAL A 160 -1.15 13.71 -43.15
N HIS A 161 -0.44 13.07 -42.22
CA HIS A 161 -0.51 11.61 -42.05
C HIS A 161 -0.75 11.15 -40.59
N PRO A 162 -1.61 10.14 -40.39
CA PRO A 162 -1.74 9.43 -39.12
C PRO A 162 -0.43 8.67 -38.80
N VAL A 163 0.11 8.85 -37.59
CA VAL A 163 1.41 8.30 -37.17
C VAL A 163 1.27 7.49 -35.89
N GLY A 164 1.65 6.21 -35.96
CA GLY A 164 1.89 5.38 -34.78
C GLY A 164 3.36 5.42 -34.42
N ARG A 165 3.71 5.53 -33.14
CA ARG A 165 5.10 5.62 -32.67
C ARG A 165 5.41 4.48 -31.72
N ILE A 166 6.56 3.84 -31.93
CA ILE A 166 7.13 2.87 -31.01
C ILE A 166 8.39 3.47 -30.38
N LEU A 167 8.48 3.39 -29.06
CA LEU A 167 9.65 3.75 -28.28
C LEU A 167 10.28 2.48 -27.72
N ALA A 168 11.57 2.28 -28.01
CA ALA A 168 12.37 1.21 -27.45
C ALA A 168 13.44 1.80 -26.54
N SER A 169 13.35 1.53 -25.24
CA SER A 169 14.45 1.78 -24.32
C SER A 169 15.56 0.78 -24.62
N VAL A 170 16.79 1.26 -24.78
CA VAL A 170 17.96 0.46 -25.12
C VAL A 170 19.06 0.73 -24.09
N SER A 171 19.76 -0.33 -23.70
CA SER A 171 20.86 -0.26 -22.74
C SER A 171 21.91 0.79 -23.11
N GLY A 172 22.53 1.37 -22.09
CA GLY A 172 23.53 2.44 -22.26
C GLY A 172 22.89 3.82 -22.44
N GLN A 173 21.76 4.05 -21.79
CA GLN A 173 21.04 5.31 -21.63
C GLN A 173 20.51 5.86 -22.96
N LYS A 174 19.81 5.02 -23.71
CA LYS A 174 19.35 5.34 -25.07
C LYS A 174 17.87 5.03 -25.24
N LEU A 175 17.20 5.86 -26.01
CA LEU A 175 15.83 5.65 -26.44
C LEU A 175 15.77 5.70 -27.96
N VAL A 176 15.25 4.66 -28.59
CA VAL A 176 15.03 4.63 -30.04
C VAL A 176 13.57 4.90 -30.33
N VAL A 177 13.32 5.85 -31.22
CA VAL A 177 11.99 6.25 -31.68
C VAL A 177 11.81 5.75 -33.10
N VAL A 178 10.73 5.03 -33.37
CA VAL A 178 10.35 4.62 -34.72
C VAL A 178 8.91 5.04 -34.99
N ASP A 179 8.75 5.93 -35.96
CA ASP A 179 7.44 6.36 -36.45
C ASP A 179 6.98 5.44 -37.58
N PHE A 180 5.67 5.18 -37.61
CA PHE A 180 5.03 4.30 -38.56
C PHE A 180 3.87 5.02 -39.23
N THR A 181 3.80 4.92 -40.55
CA THR A 181 2.75 5.52 -41.37
C THR A 181 2.13 4.49 -42.30
N ARG A 182 0.98 4.81 -42.88
CA ARG A 182 0.41 4.02 -43.97
C ARG A 182 1.27 4.17 -45.23
N ALA A 183 1.39 3.07 -45.99
CA ALA A 183 1.97 3.08 -47.32
C ALA A 183 1.14 3.94 -48.27
N ALA A 184 1.80 4.77 -49.07
CA ALA A 184 1.15 5.65 -50.04
C ALA A 184 0.58 4.90 -51.27
N ASP A 185 0.81 3.59 -51.37
CA ASP A 185 0.37 2.73 -52.48
C ASP A 185 -1.10 2.29 -52.38
N GLY A 186 -1.82 2.72 -51.34
CA GLY A 186 -3.23 2.39 -51.12
C GLY A 186 -3.48 0.99 -50.58
N THR A 187 -2.43 0.23 -50.24
CA THR A 187 -2.56 -1.13 -49.68
C THR A 187 -3.01 -1.14 -48.21
N GLY A 188 -2.93 0.00 -47.53
CA GLY A 188 -3.15 0.11 -46.08
C GLY A 188 -2.00 -0.47 -45.24
N ALA A 189 -0.92 -0.93 -45.89
CA ALA A 189 0.25 -1.48 -45.21
C ALA A 189 0.90 -0.44 -44.30
N VAL A 190 1.46 -0.89 -43.18
CA VAL A 190 2.23 -0.02 -42.28
C VAL A 190 3.70 -0.07 -42.67
N VAL A 191 4.31 1.10 -42.81
CA VAL A 191 5.71 1.26 -43.18
C VAL A 191 6.44 2.01 -42.07
N ALA A 192 7.62 1.51 -41.70
CA ALA A 192 8.49 2.16 -40.73
C ALA A 192 9.21 3.35 -41.37
N GLY A 193 9.20 4.48 -40.66
CA GLY A 193 10.08 5.62 -40.91
C GLY A 193 11.52 5.33 -40.49
N THR A 194 12.38 6.35 -40.62
CA THR A 194 13.78 6.23 -40.18
C THR A 194 13.86 6.26 -38.66
N PRO A 195 14.47 5.27 -37.99
CA PRO A 195 14.65 5.29 -36.55
C PRO A 195 15.46 6.50 -36.09
N VAL A 196 15.06 7.13 -34.99
CA VAL A 196 15.76 8.26 -34.37
C VAL A 196 16.28 7.86 -33.00
N LEU A 197 17.53 8.21 -32.70
CA LEU A 197 18.15 7.99 -31.40
C LEU A 197 17.99 9.24 -30.52
N GLN A 198 17.30 9.07 -29.40
CA GLN A 198 17.18 10.04 -28.33
C GLN A 198 18.15 9.67 -27.20
N PRO A 199 19.11 10.54 -26.84
CA PRO A 199 19.98 10.30 -25.70
C PRO A 199 19.18 10.44 -24.40
N LEU A 200 19.32 9.46 -23.50
CA LEU A 200 18.88 9.57 -22.11
C LEU A 200 20.11 9.73 -21.20
N THR A 201 19.85 9.99 -19.92
CA THR A 201 20.87 10.00 -18.86
C THR A 201 20.71 8.83 -17.89
N PHE A 202 19.84 7.87 -18.22
CA PHE A 202 19.43 6.74 -17.41
C PHE A 202 18.94 5.60 -18.32
N ASP A 203 19.01 4.36 -17.83
CA ASP A 203 18.41 3.20 -18.47
C ASP A 203 16.94 3.07 -18.01
N ALA A 204 16.00 3.18 -18.96
CA ALA A 204 14.59 2.96 -18.67
C ALA A 204 14.27 1.46 -18.71
N VAL A 205 13.88 0.88 -17.57
CA VAL A 205 13.60 -0.56 -17.43
C VAL A 205 12.13 -0.92 -17.66
N ASP A 206 11.24 0.07 -17.58
CA ASP A 206 9.84 -0.07 -17.93
C ASP A 206 9.31 1.26 -18.49
N LEU A 207 8.32 1.18 -19.39
CA LEU A 207 7.72 2.33 -20.06
C LEU A 207 6.19 2.21 -20.05
N ALA A 208 5.50 3.29 -19.65
CA ALA A 208 4.05 3.37 -19.71
C ALA A 208 3.57 4.65 -20.40
N VAL A 209 2.52 4.54 -21.20
CA VAL A 209 1.87 5.71 -21.82
C VAL A 209 0.92 6.35 -20.82
N GLY A 210 0.94 7.68 -20.76
CA GLY A 210 -0.03 8.47 -20.02
C GLY A 210 -1.44 8.38 -20.62
N PRO A 211 -2.47 8.76 -19.85
CA PRO A 211 -3.86 8.79 -20.34
C PRO A 211 -4.11 9.76 -21.50
N ASP A 212 -3.19 10.70 -21.73
CA ASP A 212 -3.22 11.62 -22.87
C ASP A 212 -2.76 10.98 -24.19
N GLY A 213 -2.25 9.74 -24.14
CA GLY A 213 -1.75 8.99 -25.28
C GLY A 213 -0.45 9.54 -25.88
N THR A 214 0.18 10.55 -25.27
CA THR A 214 1.32 11.27 -25.87
C THR A 214 2.49 11.45 -24.91
N THR A 215 2.25 11.36 -23.61
CA THR A 215 3.27 11.39 -22.57
C THR A 215 3.70 9.96 -22.23
N VAL A 216 5.00 9.75 -21.98
CA VAL A 216 5.54 8.43 -21.59
C VAL A 216 6.27 8.56 -20.27
N TYR A 217 5.99 7.66 -19.34
CA TYR A 217 6.67 7.56 -18.06
C TYR A 217 7.66 6.40 -18.11
N ALA A 218 8.87 6.64 -17.63
CA ALA A 218 9.99 5.71 -17.70
C ALA A 218 10.52 5.41 -16.31
N ALA A 219 10.35 4.16 -15.86
CA ALA A 219 10.91 3.66 -14.61
C ALA A 219 12.42 3.38 -14.75
N THR A 220 13.20 3.59 -13.69
CA THR A 220 14.65 3.38 -13.73
C THR A 220 15.23 3.04 -12.36
N HIS A 221 16.30 2.23 -12.39
CA HIS A 221 17.16 2.01 -11.22
C HIS A 221 18.16 3.14 -11.00
N ASP A 222 18.49 3.87 -12.07
CA ASP A 222 19.59 4.82 -12.07
C ASP A 222 19.26 6.07 -11.23
N PRO A 223 20.27 6.68 -10.59
CA PRO A 223 20.10 7.99 -9.97
C PRO A 223 19.80 9.05 -11.04
N LEU A 224 18.79 9.86 -10.78
CA LEU A 224 18.38 11.00 -11.61
C LEU A 224 18.93 12.30 -11.01
N SER A 225 19.14 13.31 -11.86
CA SER A 225 19.59 14.64 -11.41
C SER A 225 18.47 15.65 -11.56
N LEU A 226 17.97 16.18 -10.44
CA LEU A 226 16.99 17.24 -10.38
C LEU A 226 17.62 18.49 -9.75
N SER A 227 17.84 19.55 -10.54
CA SER A 227 18.47 20.80 -10.07
C SER A 227 19.83 20.59 -9.36
N GLY A 228 20.60 19.59 -9.78
CA GLY A 228 21.89 19.21 -9.19
C GLY A 228 21.79 18.33 -7.94
N VAL A 229 20.59 17.97 -7.51
CA VAL A 229 20.33 17.00 -6.44
C VAL A 229 20.07 15.63 -7.05
N THR A 230 20.70 14.60 -6.49
CA THR A 230 20.41 13.21 -6.86
C THR A 230 19.08 12.78 -6.27
N VAL A 231 18.17 12.33 -7.13
CA VAL A 231 16.85 11.79 -6.76
C VAL A 231 16.67 10.41 -7.39
N HIS A 232 15.71 9.64 -6.90
CA HIS A 232 15.39 8.32 -7.46
C HIS A 232 13.89 8.24 -7.74
N GLY A 233 13.52 7.63 -8.86
CA GLY A 233 12.13 7.55 -9.25
C GLY A 233 11.98 7.25 -10.73
N LEU A 234 11.29 8.15 -11.45
CA LEU A 234 10.97 7.96 -12.86
C LEU A 234 11.08 9.28 -13.63
N VAL A 235 11.00 9.18 -14.96
CA VAL A 235 11.03 10.34 -15.85
C VAL A 235 9.79 10.35 -16.74
N GLU A 236 9.14 11.49 -16.82
CA GLU A 236 8.10 11.81 -17.80
C GLU A 236 8.75 12.39 -19.05
N LEU A 237 8.40 11.84 -20.21
CA LEU A 237 8.87 12.23 -21.53
C LEU A 237 7.68 12.71 -22.37
N ALA A 238 7.73 13.96 -22.85
CA ALA A 238 6.74 14.49 -23.77
C ALA A 238 6.98 13.96 -25.19
N ALA A 239 6.59 12.69 -25.41
CA ALA A 239 6.92 11.91 -26.60
C ALA A 239 5.92 12.07 -27.77
N GLY A 240 4.91 12.94 -27.65
CA GLY A 240 3.92 13.18 -28.72
C GLY A 240 4.38 14.10 -29.85
N GLY A 241 5.50 14.82 -29.66
CA GLY A 241 6.04 15.79 -30.62
C GLY A 241 6.80 15.18 -31.80
N ASP A 242 7.64 15.97 -32.46
CA ASP A 242 8.51 15.48 -33.53
C ASP A 242 9.62 14.56 -32.96
N ALA A 243 9.74 13.35 -33.51
CA ALA A 243 10.75 12.36 -33.12
C ALA A 243 12.18 12.86 -33.30
N ALA A 244 12.41 13.81 -34.20
CA ALA A 244 13.73 14.40 -34.46
C ALA A 244 14.19 15.40 -33.39
N THR A 245 13.26 15.89 -32.57
CA THR A 245 13.55 16.85 -31.49
C THR A 245 13.78 16.12 -30.18
N THR A 246 14.67 16.65 -29.32
CA THR A 246 14.88 16.08 -27.99
C THR A 246 13.60 16.19 -27.18
N PHE A 247 13.12 15.05 -26.65
CA PHE A 247 11.91 15.05 -25.84
C PHE A 247 12.14 15.81 -24.54
N PRO A 248 11.29 16.79 -24.21
CA PRO A 248 11.27 17.38 -22.88
C PRO A 248 11.10 16.27 -21.83
N ALA A 249 12.00 16.24 -20.86
CA ALA A 249 12.04 15.27 -19.79
C ALA A 249 11.79 15.96 -18.45
N PHE A 250 10.94 15.37 -17.62
CA PHE A 250 10.63 15.84 -16.27
C PHE A 250 10.85 14.72 -15.27
N VAL A 251 11.56 15.02 -14.19
CA VAL A 251 11.93 14.02 -13.18
C VAL A 251 10.87 13.98 -12.08
N TYR A 252 10.53 12.77 -11.65
CA TYR A 252 9.70 12.49 -10.49
C TYR A 252 10.55 11.86 -9.39
N ASP A 253 10.53 12.45 -8.20
CA ASP A 253 11.19 11.88 -7.03
C ASP A 253 10.23 10.94 -6.27
N ALA A 254 10.53 9.64 -6.33
CA ALA A 254 9.83 8.58 -5.61
C ALA A 254 10.57 8.16 -4.32
N LEU A 255 11.70 8.80 -4.00
CA LEU A 255 12.58 8.49 -2.88
C LEU A 255 13.25 7.10 -2.91
N ALA A 256 13.02 6.31 -3.95
CA ALA A 256 13.63 5.01 -4.20
C ALA A 256 13.67 4.70 -5.71
N PRO A 257 14.58 3.82 -6.18
CA PRO A 257 14.60 3.39 -7.58
C PRO A 257 13.30 2.65 -7.94
N THR A 258 12.95 2.65 -9.23
CA THR A 258 11.66 2.10 -9.69
C THR A 258 11.85 1.02 -10.77
N VAL A 259 10.96 0.02 -10.75
CA VAL A 259 11.06 -1.17 -11.63
C VAL A 259 9.91 -1.31 -12.61
N ALA A 260 8.75 -0.74 -12.27
CA ALA A 260 7.58 -0.74 -13.14
C ALA A 260 6.77 0.55 -12.95
N VAL A 261 6.06 0.96 -13.99
CA VAL A 261 5.30 2.22 -13.99
C VAL A 261 3.96 2.07 -14.70
N ALA A 262 2.96 2.81 -14.23
CA ALA A 262 1.71 3.01 -14.93
C ALA A 262 1.13 4.39 -14.61
N ALA A 263 0.24 4.91 -15.46
CA ALA A 263 -0.39 6.20 -15.24
C ALA A 263 -1.89 6.14 -15.56
N ALA A 264 -2.71 6.79 -14.73
CA ALA A 264 -4.16 6.78 -14.84
C ALA A 264 -4.75 8.13 -14.42
N MET A 265 -5.91 8.47 -15.00
CA MET A 265 -6.78 9.52 -14.47
C MET A 265 -7.65 8.90 -13.38
N VAL A 266 -7.47 9.35 -12.14
CA VAL A 266 -8.12 8.76 -10.96
C VAL A 266 -8.98 9.83 -10.30
N ASP A 267 -10.27 9.58 -10.17
CA ASP A 267 -11.12 10.35 -9.28
C ASP A 267 -10.89 9.81 -7.86
N GLU A 268 -10.27 10.63 -7.04
CA GLU A 268 -9.91 10.24 -5.69
C GLU A 268 -11.12 10.32 -4.79
N ARG A 269 -11.13 9.51 -3.74
CA ARG A 269 -12.16 9.58 -2.73
C ARG A 269 -12.14 10.95 -2.03
N VAL A 270 -13.32 11.49 -1.71
CA VAL A 270 -13.44 12.68 -0.86
C VAL A 270 -12.94 12.38 0.55
N VAL A 271 -12.09 13.27 1.08
CA VAL A 271 -11.72 13.25 2.50
C VAL A 271 -12.94 13.65 3.31
N ALA A 272 -13.38 12.78 4.22
CA ALA A 272 -14.45 13.13 5.13
C ALA A 272 -14.08 14.40 5.90
N THR A 273 -14.87 15.46 5.74
CA THR A 273 -14.62 16.72 6.44
C THR A 273 -14.82 16.49 7.94
N PRO A 274 -13.84 16.81 8.80
CA PRO A 274 -13.99 16.68 10.24
C PRO A 274 -15.25 17.41 10.72
N GLY A 275 -16.10 16.73 11.50
CA GLY A 275 -17.35 17.31 12.03
C GLY A 275 -18.55 17.25 11.07
N VAL A 276 -18.39 16.81 9.81
CA VAL A 276 -19.51 16.58 8.87
C VAL A 276 -19.85 15.09 8.85
N VAL A 277 -21.06 14.73 9.29
CA VAL A 277 -21.56 13.34 9.20
C VAL A 277 -22.04 13.06 7.80
N ASP A 278 -21.23 12.35 7.04
CA ASP A 278 -21.64 11.75 5.79
C ASP A 278 -21.38 10.24 5.80
N SER A 279 -22.45 9.46 5.96
CA SER A 279 -22.39 7.99 5.88
C SER A 279 -21.98 7.48 4.51
N CYS A 280 -22.02 8.33 3.49
CA CYS A 280 -21.62 8.03 2.13
C CYS A 280 -20.16 8.39 1.85
N ALA A 281 -19.45 9.09 2.75
CA ALA A 281 -18.10 9.61 2.50
C ALA A 281 -17.07 8.52 2.12
N ALA A 282 -17.32 7.25 2.50
CA ALA A 282 -16.51 6.11 2.08
C ALA A 282 -16.60 5.81 0.57
N GLU A 283 -17.69 6.21 -0.07
CA GLU A 283 -18.04 5.95 -1.48
C GLU A 283 -18.28 7.25 -2.27
N GLN A 284 -17.89 8.41 -1.72
CA GLN A 284 -17.89 9.69 -2.42
C GLN A 284 -16.52 9.96 -3.06
N PHE A 285 -16.54 10.53 -4.26
CA PHE A 285 -15.35 10.89 -5.03
C PHE A 285 -15.33 12.38 -5.30
N THR A 286 -14.13 12.95 -5.45
CA THR A 286 -13.93 14.39 -5.61
C THR A 286 -14.71 14.96 -6.81
N GLY A 287 -15.04 14.12 -7.78
CA GLY A 287 -15.71 14.55 -9.00
C GLY A 287 -14.75 15.31 -9.91
N THR A 288 -13.44 15.17 -9.73
CA THR A 288 -12.43 15.74 -10.62
C THR A 288 -11.27 14.75 -10.74
N PRO A 289 -11.18 13.97 -11.84
CA PRO A 289 -10.13 13.00 -12.02
C PRO A 289 -8.80 13.73 -12.13
N VAL A 290 -7.82 13.24 -11.38
CA VAL A 290 -6.46 13.77 -11.34
C VAL A 290 -5.50 12.74 -11.93
N LEU A 291 -4.50 13.22 -12.66
CA LEU A 291 -3.46 12.36 -13.19
C LEU A 291 -2.59 11.84 -12.03
N ARG A 292 -2.51 10.52 -11.92
CA ARG A 292 -1.68 9.81 -10.96
C ARG A 292 -0.74 8.89 -11.69
N VAL A 293 0.53 8.94 -11.30
CA VAL A 293 1.58 8.04 -11.79
C VAL A 293 1.89 7.07 -10.66
N TYR A 294 1.84 5.79 -10.97
CA TYR A 294 2.07 4.71 -10.03
C TYR A 294 3.40 4.04 -10.35
N ALA A 295 4.28 3.96 -9.36
CA ALA A 295 5.64 3.45 -9.54
C ALA A 295 5.92 2.31 -8.56
N ALA A 296 6.23 1.13 -9.06
CA ALA A 296 6.73 0.04 -8.25
C ALA A 296 8.15 0.34 -7.79
N LEU A 297 8.36 0.36 -6.47
CA LEU A 297 9.65 0.65 -5.87
C LEU A 297 10.54 -0.59 -5.82
N ASP A 298 11.83 -0.40 -6.12
CA ASP A 298 12.86 -1.42 -6.02
C ASP A 298 13.21 -1.69 -4.54
N PRO A 299 13.12 -2.95 -4.07
CA PRO A 299 13.57 -3.36 -2.73
C PRO A 299 15.00 -2.98 -2.37
N THR A 300 15.88 -2.72 -3.34
CA THR A 300 17.24 -2.25 -3.07
C THR A 300 17.30 -0.85 -2.45
N GLY A 301 16.27 -0.02 -2.67
CA GLY A 301 16.19 1.36 -2.18
C GLY A 301 14.95 1.70 -1.34
N CYS A 302 14.06 0.74 -1.08
CA CYS A 302 12.90 0.92 -0.20
C CYS A 302 12.94 -0.03 1.02
N GLY A 303 12.11 0.24 2.03
CA GLY A 303 11.85 -0.71 3.12
C GLY A 303 12.15 -0.18 4.53
N PRO A 304 12.35 -1.08 5.51
CA PRO A 304 12.42 -0.78 6.94
C PRO A 304 13.70 -0.05 7.38
N ASP A 305 14.62 0.27 6.49
CA ASP A 305 15.76 1.16 6.82
C ASP A 305 15.92 2.31 5.83
N GLN A 306 14.99 2.46 4.89
CA GLN A 306 15.06 3.42 3.79
C GLN A 306 14.13 4.62 3.98
N ALA A 307 14.27 5.63 3.11
CA ALA A 307 13.49 6.86 3.15
C ALA A 307 11.98 6.64 2.95
N ILE A 308 11.61 5.59 2.22
CA ILE A 308 10.23 5.23 1.87
C ILE A 308 9.99 3.72 2.05
N GLY A 309 8.76 3.33 2.38
CA GLY A 309 8.34 1.92 2.43
C GLY A 309 8.40 1.24 1.05
N CYS A 310 8.34 -0.09 0.99
CA CYS A 310 8.25 -0.82 -0.29
C CYS A 310 6.80 -0.98 -0.75
N GLY A 311 6.61 -1.09 -2.07
CA GLY A 311 5.30 -1.25 -2.69
C GLY A 311 5.17 -0.40 -3.95
N VAL A 312 3.95 0.08 -4.21
CA VAL A 312 3.65 0.98 -5.33
C VAL A 312 3.44 2.41 -4.80
N ALA A 313 4.38 3.31 -5.11
CA ALA A 313 4.26 4.73 -4.79
C ALA A 313 3.28 5.43 -5.72
N THR A 314 2.55 6.41 -5.21
CA THR A 314 1.70 7.30 -6.00
C THR A 314 2.36 8.66 -6.12
N LEU A 315 2.51 9.12 -7.35
CA LEU A 315 3.20 10.35 -7.71
C LEU A 315 2.26 11.30 -8.44
N GLU A 316 2.47 12.60 -8.23
CA GLU A 316 1.80 13.68 -8.97
C GLU A 316 2.80 14.72 -9.44
N ARG A 317 2.34 15.53 -10.39
CA ARG A 317 3.03 16.74 -10.81
C ARG A 317 2.03 17.88 -10.77
N LEU A 318 2.32 18.89 -9.96
CA LEU A 318 1.51 20.10 -9.93
C LEU A 318 1.88 20.98 -11.13
N PRO A 319 0.92 21.74 -11.70
CA PRO A 319 1.17 22.58 -12.89
C PRO A 319 2.30 23.61 -12.71
N ALA A 320 2.57 24.03 -11.47
CA ALA A 320 3.61 25.00 -11.14
C ALA A 320 4.99 24.37 -10.93
N ASP A 321 5.08 23.04 -10.84
CA ASP A 321 6.30 22.36 -10.41
C ASP A 321 7.15 21.94 -11.61
N ALA A 322 8.46 22.17 -11.48
CA ALA A 322 9.46 21.69 -12.43
C ALA A 322 9.72 20.18 -12.31
N SER A 323 9.18 19.53 -11.27
CA SER A 323 9.37 18.12 -10.97
C SER A 323 8.09 17.50 -10.41
N GLY A 324 7.93 16.21 -10.61
CA GLY A 324 6.92 15.44 -9.88
C GLY A 324 7.41 15.00 -8.50
N HIS A 325 6.47 14.75 -7.61
CA HIS A 325 6.72 14.34 -6.23
C HIS A 325 5.67 13.31 -5.78
N LEU A 326 5.91 12.67 -4.64
CA LEU A 326 4.94 11.78 -4.01
C LEU A 326 3.67 12.54 -3.66
N VAL A 327 2.52 11.96 -4.00
CA VAL A 327 1.21 12.60 -3.77
C VAL A 327 1.04 12.93 -2.30
N SER A 328 0.52 14.12 -2.02
CA SER A 328 0.25 14.53 -0.65
C SER A 328 -0.75 13.61 0.05
N ASP A 329 -0.50 13.35 1.34
CA ASP A 329 -1.46 12.63 2.16
C ASP A 329 -2.69 13.52 2.38
N LEU A 330 -3.82 13.07 1.84
CA LEU A 330 -5.09 13.78 1.95
C LEU A 330 -5.57 13.93 3.40
N ALA A 331 -5.16 13.03 4.30
CA ALA A 331 -5.45 13.16 5.73
C ALA A 331 -4.61 14.27 6.40
N ALA A 332 -3.40 14.54 5.91
CA ALA A 332 -2.56 15.63 6.41
C ALA A 332 -3.22 17.00 6.21
N GLN A 333 -4.04 17.15 5.17
CA GLN A 333 -4.76 18.39 4.86
C GLN A 333 -5.99 18.62 5.74
N ALA A 334 -6.51 17.59 6.41
CA ALA A 334 -7.76 17.63 7.19
C ALA A 334 -7.57 17.69 8.71
N ALA A 335 -6.34 17.76 9.22
CA ALA A 335 -6.10 17.84 10.67
C ALA A 335 -6.75 19.10 11.27
N PRO A 336 -7.69 18.98 12.23
CA PRO A 336 -8.33 20.14 12.84
C PRO A 336 -7.32 20.96 13.64
N ALA A 337 -7.38 22.29 13.55
CA ALA A 337 -6.68 23.17 14.48
C ALA A 337 -7.16 22.86 15.91
N ALA A 338 -6.24 22.55 16.82
CA ALA A 338 -6.56 22.20 18.19
C ALA A 338 -7.40 23.31 18.86
N ALA A 339 -8.68 23.04 19.14
CA ALA A 339 -9.62 24.01 19.70
C ALA A 339 -9.85 23.82 21.22
N ASN A 340 -9.14 22.91 21.90
CA ASN A 340 -9.32 22.68 23.32
C ASN A 340 -8.32 23.50 24.18
N PRO A 341 -8.78 24.44 25.04
CA PRO A 341 -7.92 25.25 25.89
C PRO A 341 -7.27 24.53 27.09
N TRP A 342 -7.56 23.24 27.32
CA TRP A 342 -7.06 22.50 28.50
C TRP A 342 -5.97 21.46 28.21
N THR A 343 -5.53 21.32 26.96
CA THR A 343 -4.36 20.51 26.61
C THR A 343 -3.18 21.43 26.28
N PRO A 344 -1.94 21.08 26.68
CA PRO A 344 -0.77 21.85 26.26
C PRO A 344 -0.79 21.96 24.73
N THR A 345 -0.52 23.17 24.25
CA THR A 345 -0.48 23.67 22.88
C THR A 345 0.53 22.93 21.99
N ALA A 346 0.47 21.60 21.93
CA ALA A 346 1.10 20.83 20.88
C ALA A 346 0.26 21.06 19.62
N ALA A 347 0.84 21.75 18.64
CA ALA A 347 0.23 21.89 17.34
C ALA A 347 -0.16 20.48 16.82
N PRO A 348 -1.32 20.31 16.18
CA PRO A 348 -1.64 19.06 15.51
C PRO A 348 -0.49 18.74 14.56
N VAL A 349 0.08 17.57 14.76
CA VAL A 349 1.29 17.14 14.07
C VAL A 349 0.97 17.04 12.59
N GLN A 350 1.80 17.66 11.75
CA GLN A 350 1.69 17.41 10.32
C GLN A 350 1.96 15.93 10.08
N ALA A 351 0.93 15.21 9.61
CA ALA A 351 1.09 13.87 9.06
C ALA A 351 2.17 13.91 7.96
N GLN A 352 2.70 12.75 7.60
CA GLN A 352 3.69 12.69 6.53
C GLN A 352 3.20 13.49 5.33
N PRO A 353 4.08 14.30 4.70
CA PRO A 353 3.64 15.20 3.65
C PRO A 353 3.19 14.44 2.41
N PHE A 354 3.43 13.12 2.34
CA PHE A 354 3.12 12.25 1.21
C PHE A 354 2.43 10.95 1.64
N ARG A 355 1.72 10.33 0.69
CA ARG A 355 1.08 9.03 0.85
C ARG A 355 2.12 7.91 0.88
N GLN A 356 1.96 7.00 1.83
CA GLN A 356 2.74 5.76 1.85
C GLN A 356 2.49 4.91 0.59
N PRO A 357 3.50 4.20 0.08
CA PRO A 357 3.32 3.24 -1.00
C PRO A 357 2.26 2.19 -0.66
N ILE A 358 1.49 1.78 -1.67
CA ILE A 358 0.51 0.71 -1.58
C ILE A 358 1.27 -0.61 -1.42
N PRO A 359 1.09 -1.34 -0.30
CA PRO A 359 1.87 -2.54 -0.04
C PRO A 359 1.50 -3.66 -1.02
N VAL A 360 2.53 -4.31 -1.55
CA VAL A 360 2.42 -5.49 -2.41
C VAL A 360 3.32 -6.58 -1.80
N PRO A 361 2.82 -7.79 -1.53
CA PRO A 361 3.68 -8.87 -1.07
C PRO A 361 4.66 -9.32 -2.16
N GLY A 362 5.88 -9.63 -1.75
CA GLY A 362 6.98 -9.89 -2.69
C GLY A 362 7.46 -8.61 -3.37
N VAL A 363 8.13 -8.75 -4.51
CA VAL A 363 8.66 -7.63 -5.28
C VAL A 363 7.75 -7.41 -6.49
N PRO A 364 7.10 -6.24 -6.64
CA PRO A 364 6.36 -5.92 -7.85
C PRO A 364 7.24 -6.04 -9.10
N LEU A 365 6.72 -6.68 -10.15
CA LEU A 365 7.43 -6.88 -11.41
C LEU A 365 6.83 -6.04 -12.54
N HIS A 366 5.50 -6.06 -12.67
CA HIS A 366 4.78 -5.30 -13.68
C HIS A 366 3.50 -4.73 -13.08
N LEU A 367 3.06 -3.60 -13.64
CA LEU A 367 1.87 -2.89 -13.22
C LEU A 367 1.04 -2.52 -14.46
N ALA A 368 -0.26 -2.80 -14.41
CA ALA A 368 -1.23 -2.23 -15.34
C ALA A 368 -2.34 -1.55 -14.56
N VAL A 369 -2.96 -0.56 -15.19
CA VAL A 369 -4.07 0.21 -14.62
C VAL A 369 -5.24 0.23 -15.60
N ALA A 370 -6.46 0.20 -15.06
CA ALA A 370 -7.68 0.36 -15.81
C ALA A 370 -8.56 1.41 -15.11
N ASN A 371 -9.09 2.36 -15.89
CA ASN A 371 -10.08 3.31 -15.40
C ASN A 371 -11.47 2.72 -15.55
N ALA A 372 -12.39 3.07 -14.65
CA ALA A 372 -13.76 2.61 -14.72
C ALA A 372 -14.37 3.00 -16.08
N PRO A 373 -15.01 2.05 -16.78
CA PRO A 373 -15.58 2.33 -18.09
C PRO A 373 -16.69 3.37 -17.96
N ALA A 374 -16.79 4.27 -18.93
CA ALA A 374 -17.90 5.23 -19.05
C ALA A 374 -19.19 4.50 -19.49
N LYS A 375 -19.72 3.63 -18.62
CA LYS A 375 -21.14 3.50 -18.21
C LYS A 375 -22.33 3.54 -19.17
N ASN A 376 -22.28 4.03 -20.42
CA ASN A 376 -23.47 4.44 -21.19
C ASN A 376 -23.22 5.09 -22.56
N THR A 377 -21.98 5.26 -23.04
CA THR A 377 -21.74 5.71 -24.42
C THR A 377 -21.74 4.50 -25.36
N SER A 378 -22.62 4.52 -26.36
CA SER A 378 -22.62 3.54 -27.46
C SER A 378 -21.21 3.44 -28.08
N PRO A 379 -20.76 2.28 -28.57
CA PRO A 379 -19.50 2.15 -29.32
C PRO A 379 -19.39 3.10 -30.53
N ASP A 380 -20.52 3.65 -31.00
CA ASP A 380 -20.60 4.61 -32.12
C ASP A 380 -20.53 6.09 -31.69
N ASP A 381 -20.30 6.42 -30.41
CA ASP A 381 -20.25 7.81 -29.93
C ASP A 381 -18.84 8.42 -30.10
N PRO A 382 -18.63 9.37 -31.03
CA PRO A 382 -17.35 10.07 -31.19
C PRO A 382 -16.99 10.96 -29.99
N ALA A 383 -17.89 11.11 -29.00
CA ALA A 383 -17.62 11.73 -27.70
C ALA A 383 -16.99 10.75 -26.68
N ARG A 384 -16.57 9.55 -27.09
CA ARG A 384 -15.67 8.65 -26.33
C ARG A 384 -14.25 9.22 -26.17
N ILE A 385 -14.13 10.54 -26.05
CA ILE A 385 -13.09 11.17 -25.27
C ILE A 385 -13.25 10.57 -23.86
N PRO A 386 -12.17 10.19 -23.15
CA PRO A 386 -12.26 9.99 -21.71
C PRO A 386 -12.78 11.30 -21.14
N THR A 387 -14.10 11.45 -21.00
CA THR A 387 -14.67 12.70 -20.55
C THR A 387 -14.11 12.86 -19.16
N THR A 388 -13.23 13.85 -19.04
CA THR A 388 -12.59 14.36 -17.83
C THR A 388 -13.62 14.91 -16.83
N SER A 389 -14.89 14.51 -16.96
CA SER A 389 -16.04 15.04 -16.26
C SER A 389 -16.77 13.86 -15.63
N PRO A 390 -16.41 13.46 -14.41
CA PRO A 390 -17.13 12.45 -13.68
C PRO A 390 -18.50 13.01 -13.31
N VAL A 391 -19.51 12.16 -13.39
CA VAL A 391 -20.81 12.46 -12.79
C VAL A 391 -20.58 12.56 -11.29
N ILE A 392 -20.75 13.76 -10.74
CA ILE A 392 -20.66 14.03 -9.30
C ILE A 392 -21.68 13.14 -8.59
N SER A 393 -21.23 12.08 -7.93
CA SER A 393 -22.09 11.30 -7.04
C SER A 393 -22.09 11.96 -5.66
N THR A 394 -22.76 13.10 -5.51
CA THR A 394 -22.99 13.72 -4.17
C THR A 394 -23.98 12.92 -3.31
N THR A 395 -24.59 11.86 -3.87
CA THR A 395 -25.48 10.94 -3.17
C THR A 395 -24.83 9.57 -3.06
N CYS A 396 -25.03 8.86 -1.94
CA CYS A 396 -24.67 7.44 -1.84
C CYS A 396 -25.10 6.72 -3.13
N PRO A 397 -24.19 6.04 -3.85
CA PRO A 397 -24.61 5.25 -5.00
C PRO A 397 -25.70 4.28 -4.50
N ALA A 398 -26.92 4.41 -5.03
CA ALA A 398 -28.01 3.55 -4.62
C ALA A 398 -27.56 2.11 -4.87
N THR A 399 -27.48 1.30 -3.81
CA THR A 399 -27.07 -0.10 -3.89
C THR A 399 -27.87 -0.80 -4.99
N GLY A 400 -27.21 -1.09 -6.11
CA GLY A 400 -27.82 -1.74 -7.27
C GLY A 400 -28.21 -0.84 -8.44
N SER A 401 -27.88 0.46 -8.45
CA SER A 401 -28.04 1.26 -9.68
C SER A 401 -27.04 0.80 -10.75
N PRO A 402 -27.50 0.26 -11.89
CA PRO A 402 -26.64 -0.20 -12.98
C PRO A 402 -25.98 0.95 -13.76
N THR A 403 -26.28 2.21 -13.42
CA THR A 403 -25.86 3.41 -14.17
C THR A 403 -24.75 4.22 -13.51
N SER A 404 -24.06 3.67 -12.50
CA SER A 404 -22.89 4.34 -11.91
C SER A 404 -21.72 4.29 -12.92
N PRO A 405 -21.05 5.42 -13.22
CA PRO A 405 -19.82 5.42 -14.02
C PRO A 405 -18.61 4.84 -13.25
N LEU A 406 -18.79 4.53 -11.97
CA LEU A 406 -17.77 3.92 -11.12
C LEU A 406 -17.88 2.40 -11.21
N ALA A 407 -16.73 1.76 -11.26
CA ALA A 407 -16.65 0.31 -11.28
C ALA A 407 -16.87 -0.28 -9.90
N ARG A 408 -17.34 -1.53 -9.87
CA ARG A 408 -17.64 -2.24 -8.62
C ARG A 408 -16.57 -3.27 -8.33
N LEU A 409 -16.07 -3.22 -7.11
CA LEU A 409 -15.15 -4.18 -6.54
C LEU A 409 -15.84 -4.96 -5.42
N LEU A 410 -15.74 -6.28 -5.47
CA LEU A 410 -16.20 -7.18 -4.41
C LEU A 410 -15.10 -7.31 -3.34
N TYR A 411 -15.37 -6.77 -2.16
CA TYR A 411 -14.51 -6.82 -0.98
C TYR A 411 -15.10 -7.79 0.06
N GLY A 412 -14.76 -9.08 -0.02
CA GLY A 412 -15.31 -10.09 0.90
C GLY A 412 -16.85 -10.17 0.81
N SER A 413 -17.56 -9.69 1.83
CA SER A 413 -19.04 -9.61 1.84
C SER A 413 -19.61 -8.24 1.45
N ALA A 414 -18.77 -7.24 1.18
CA ALA A 414 -19.16 -5.89 0.82
C ALA A 414 -18.82 -5.55 -0.63
N LEU A 415 -19.56 -4.61 -1.21
CA LEU A 415 -19.26 -4.01 -2.51
C LEU A 415 -18.69 -2.62 -2.26
N ARG A 416 -17.62 -2.26 -2.97
CA ARG A 416 -17.07 -0.90 -3.01
C ARG A 416 -17.04 -0.38 -4.43
N TYR A 417 -17.18 0.93 -4.59
CA TYR A 417 -17.05 1.59 -5.89
C TYR A 417 -15.64 2.15 -6.05
N THR A 418 -15.10 2.21 -7.25
CA THR A 418 -13.80 2.82 -7.54
C THR A 418 -13.80 3.44 -8.94
N SER A 419 -12.98 4.47 -9.15
CA SER A 419 -12.79 5.09 -10.46
C SER A 419 -11.67 4.42 -11.25
N ALA A 420 -10.74 3.73 -10.59
CA ALA A 420 -9.59 3.12 -11.24
C ALA A 420 -9.00 1.98 -10.41
N VAL A 421 -8.50 0.96 -11.10
CA VAL A 421 -7.95 -0.25 -10.51
C VAL A 421 -6.59 -0.54 -11.11
N GLY A 422 -5.65 -0.94 -10.26
CA GLY A 422 -4.34 -1.46 -10.66
C GLY A 422 -4.28 -2.98 -10.49
N MET A 423 -3.57 -3.66 -11.39
CA MET A 423 -3.13 -5.04 -11.17
C MET A 423 -1.60 -5.10 -11.20
N VAL A 424 -1.02 -5.67 -10.16
CA VAL A 424 0.43 -5.82 -9.98
C VAL A 424 0.81 -7.29 -9.99
N THR A 425 1.80 -7.66 -10.78
CA THR A 425 2.44 -8.98 -10.72
C THR A 425 3.61 -8.94 -9.73
N SER A 426 3.91 -10.06 -9.07
CA SER A 426 4.97 -10.13 -8.06
C SER A 426 5.91 -11.33 -8.26
N THR A 427 7.13 -11.22 -7.75
CA THR A 427 8.14 -12.30 -7.74
C THR A 427 7.71 -13.57 -7.02
N ASP A 428 6.69 -13.50 -6.17
CA ASP A 428 6.15 -14.67 -5.48
C ASP A 428 5.17 -15.49 -6.36
N GLY A 429 5.00 -15.10 -7.62
CA GLY A 429 4.14 -15.76 -8.60
C GLY A 429 2.69 -15.28 -8.59
N ASN A 430 2.33 -14.33 -7.73
CA ASN A 430 0.95 -13.87 -7.57
C ASN A 430 0.66 -12.56 -8.32
N VAL A 431 -0.63 -12.26 -8.42
CA VAL A 431 -1.15 -10.97 -8.84
C VAL A 431 -1.95 -10.32 -7.71
N TYR A 432 -1.82 -9.01 -7.59
CA TYR A 432 -2.47 -8.20 -6.56
C TYR A 432 -3.29 -7.10 -7.20
N TRP A 433 -4.47 -6.85 -6.62
CA TRP A 433 -5.38 -5.82 -7.06
C TRP A 433 -5.26 -4.58 -6.17
N LEU A 434 -5.17 -3.40 -6.77
CA LEU A 434 -5.05 -2.12 -6.09
C LEU A 434 -6.26 -1.22 -6.42
N ASP A 435 -6.91 -0.67 -5.40
CA ASP A 435 -7.93 0.37 -5.52
C ASP A 435 -7.24 1.72 -5.55
N LEU A 436 -7.09 2.25 -6.75
CA LEU A 436 -6.27 3.43 -6.99
C LEU A 436 -6.97 4.70 -6.46
N SER A 437 -8.30 4.75 -6.49
CA SER A 437 -9.08 5.86 -5.93
C SER A 437 -8.92 6.03 -4.41
N ARG A 438 -8.48 4.97 -3.72
CA ARG A 438 -8.22 4.96 -2.28
C ARG A 438 -6.73 4.79 -1.93
N ALA A 439 -5.87 4.61 -2.94
CA ALA A 439 -4.46 4.25 -2.75
C ALA A 439 -4.28 3.08 -1.76
N ALA A 440 -5.03 1.99 -1.99
CA ALA A 440 -5.07 0.83 -1.08
C ALA A 440 -5.16 -0.48 -1.86
N PRO A 441 -4.76 -1.63 -1.30
CA PRO A 441 -5.08 -2.93 -1.90
C PRO A 441 -6.59 -3.21 -1.90
N VAL A 442 -7.10 -3.84 -2.96
CA VAL A 442 -8.54 -4.13 -3.16
C VAL A 442 -9.07 -5.17 -2.19
N VAL A 443 -8.26 -6.00 -1.56
CA VAL A 443 -8.78 -7.02 -0.65
C VAL A 443 -7.71 -7.52 0.32
N SER A 444 -8.16 -7.91 1.51
CA SER A 444 -7.45 -8.80 2.42
C SER A 444 -7.86 -10.26 2.22
N SER A 445 -8.16 -10.66 1.01
CA SER A 445 -8.32 -12.06 0.61
C SER A 445 -8.51 -12.07 -0.88
N THR A 446 -7.83 -12.94 -1.60
CA THR A 446 -7.94 -12.93 -3.05
C THR A 446 -9.36 -13.25 -3.48
N PRO A 447 -9.83 -12.72 -4.61
CA PRO A 447 -11.17 -13.04 -5.07
C PRO A 447 -11.30 -14.53 -5.47
N LEU A 448 -10.19 -15.28 -5.55
CA LEU A 448 -10.10 -16.58 -6.22
C LEU A 448 -10.14 -17.86 -5.38
N ALA A 449 -9.94 -17.79 -4.07
CA ALA A 449 -10.15 -18.91 -3.15
C ALA A 449 -10.07 -18.44 -1.69
N GLY A 450 -11.07 -18.85 -0.91
CA GLY A 450 -11.11 -19.04 0.54
C GLY A 450 -10.09 -18.35 1.46
N LEU A 451 -10.66 -17.66 2.47
CA LEU A 451 -10.11 -17.44 3.81
C LEU A 451 -8.61 -17.15 3.88
N GLY A 452 -8.24 -15.93 3.56
CA GLY A 452 -6.94 -15.40 3.96
C GLY A 452 -7.10 -14.00 4.47
N ARG A 453 -7.94 -13.82 5.50
CA ARG A 453 -8.22 -12.52 6.11
C ARG A 453 -6.95 -11.97 6.74
N THR A 454 -6.83 -10.65 6.82
CA THR A 454 -5.84 -10.09 7.76
C THR A 454 -6.36 -10.47 9.13
N GLU A 455 -5.62 -11.34 9.80
CA GLU A 455 -6.02 -11.88 11.09
C GLU A 455 -4.79 -12.13 11.94
N VAL A 456 -5.04 -12.25 13.25
CA VAL A 456 -4.05 -12.74 14.18
C VAL A 456 -4.13 -14.26 14.17
N LEU A 457 -3.04 -14.90 13.71
CA LEU A 457 -2.95 -16.36 13.61
C LEU A 457 -2.82 -17.04 14.97
N SER A 458 -2.11 -16.37 15.86
CA SER A 458 -1.84 -16.86 17.20
C SER A 458 -1.59 -15.68 18.12
N ALA A 459 -2.00 -15.81 19.36
CA ALA A 459 -1.70 -14.86 20.43
C ALA A 459 -1.60 -15.62 21.74
N THR A 460 -0.59 -15.29 22.53
CA THR A 460 -0.28 -15.95 23.80
C THR A 460 0.09 -14.89 24.81
N SER A 461 -0.33 -15.06 26.06
CA SER A 461 0.12 -14.25 27.17
C SER A 461 1.10 -15.05 28.01
N ASP A 462 2.29 -14.51 28.23
CA ASP A 462 3.33 -15.11 29.05
C ASP A 462 3.01 -14.89 30.53
N VAL A 463 2.95 -15.97 31.31
CA VAL A 463 2.95 -15.90 32.78
C VAL A 463 4.39 -15.74 33.23
N VAL A 464 4.72 -14.61 33.86
CA VAL A 464 6.05 -14.35 34.41
C VAL A 464 5.90 -14.13 35.92
N GLY A 465 6.74 -14.77 36.74
CA GLY A 465 6.78 -14.55 38.20
C GLY A 465 5.61 -15.11 39.00
N ALA A 466 5.65 -14.97 40.33
CA ALA A 466 4.89 -15.74 41.33
C ALA A 466 3.35 -15.58 41.33
N GLY A 467 2.69 -15.88 40.22
CA GLY A 467 1.32 -16.38 40.18
C GLY A 467 0.20 -15.39 40.50
N GLU A 468 0.46 -14.09 40.66
CA GLU A 468 -0.60 -13.13 41.02
C GLU A 468 -1.21 -12.41 39.81
N TRP A 469 -0.41 -11.91 38.87
CA TRP A 469 -0.89 -11.09 37.75
C TRP A 469 -0.31 -11.49 36.40
N GLN A 470 -1.13 -11.43 35.35
CA GLN A 470 -0.75 -11.65 33.95
C GLN A 470 -1.34 -10.55 33.06
N LEU A 471 -0.63 -10.19 31.98
CA LEU A 471 -1.20 -9.32 30.96
C LEU A 471 -2.36 -10.04 30.27
N ALA A 472 -3.41 -9.28 29.97
CA ALA A 472 -4.61 -9.75 29.33
C ALA A 472 -5.01 -8.76 28.24
N LEU A 473 -5.90 -9.16 27.33
CA LEU A 473 -6.56 -8.23 26.44
C LEU A 473 -7.99 -8.04 26.87
N TRP A 474 -8.49 -6.83 26.75
CA TRP A 474 -9.91 -6.59 26.85
C TRP A 474 -10.60 -7.06 25.57
N TYR A 475 -11.49 -8.04 25.71
CA TYR A 475 -12.43 -8.45 24.68
C TYR A 475 -13.73 -7.70 24.88
N ASP A 476 -13.90 -6.61 24.14
CA ASP A 476 -15.12 -5.83 24.17
C ASP A 476 -16.09 -6.36 23.10
N LYS A 477 -17.14 -7.06 23.56
CA LYS A 477 -18.24 -7.49 22.70
C LYS A 477 -19.30 -6.42 22.68
N TYR A 478 -19.57 -5.88 21.50
CA TYR A 478 -20.63 -4.91 21.28
C TYR A 478 -21.88 -5.57 20.69
N GLY A 479 -23.01 -4.98 21.01
CA GLY A 479 -24.31 -5.33 20.48
C GLY A 479 -25.09 -4.09 20.13
N TYR A 480 -26.14 -4.32 19.37
CA TYR A 480 -27.03 -3.26 18.97
C TYR A 480 -28.30 -3.34 19.80
N ASP A 481 -28.56 -2.35 20.63
CA ASP A 481 -29.87 -2.19 21.24
C ASP A 481 -30.78 -1.51 20.22
N THR A 482 -31.67 -2.30 19.62
CA THR A 482 -32.61 -1.84 18.61
C THR A 482 -33.64 -0.84 19.15
N SER A 483 -33.83 -0.75 20.47
CA SER A 483 -34.80 0.14 21.10
C SER A 483 -34.26 1.55 21.35
N THR A 484 -32.99 1.65 21.73
CA THR A 484 -32.28 2.93 21.93
C THR A 484 -31.45 3.33 20.71
N ASN A 485 -31.35 2.43 19.74
CA ASN A 485 -30.62 2.61 18.49
C ASN A 485 -29.12 2.85 18.73
N ALA A 486 -28.61 2.50 19.92
CA ALA A 486 -27.26 2.77 20.40
C ALA A 486 -26.40 1.51 20.38
N LEU A 487 -25.08 1.71 20.22
CA LEU A 487 -24.11 0.67 20.45
C LEU A 487 -24.03 0.44 21.97
N VAL A 488 -24.34 -0.77 22.41
CA VAL A 488 -24.24 -1.14 23.82
C VAL A 488 -23.11 -2.14 23.95
N THR A 489 -22.18 -1.91 24.87
CA THR A 489 -21.21 -2.93 25.28
C THR A 489 -22.00 -4.07 25.90
N LEU A 490 -22.15 -5.19 25.18
CA LEU A 490 -22.86 -6.37 25.69
C LEU A 490 -22.05 -7.06 26.78
N SER A 491 -20.72 -7.05 26.64
CA SER A 491 -19.80 -7.55 27.65
C SER A 491 -18.39 -7.03 27.38
N SER A 492 -17.73 -6.54 28.41
CA SER A 492 -16.28 -6.31 28.40
C SER A 492 -15.63 -7.33 29.33
N ALA A 493 -14.69 -8.12 28.83
CA ALA A 493 -14.04 -9.16 29.62
C ALA A 493 -12.54 -9.23 29.33
N LEU A 494 -11.74 -9.47 30.38
CA LEU A 494 -10.31 -9.71 30.23
C LEU A 494 -10.05 -11.15 29.79
N VAL A 495 -9.45 -11.30 28.61
CA VAL A 495 -9.10 -12.59 28.00
C VAL A 495 -7.59 -12.79 28.03
N VAL A 496 -7.20 -14.02 28.37
CA VAL A 496 -5.80 -14.50 28.44
C VAL A 496 -5.63 -15.84 27.74
N ASP A 497 -6.74 -16.45 27.35
CA ASP A 497 -6.78 -17.73 26.68
C ASP A 497 -6.31 -17.60 25.24
N ALA A 498 -5.43 -18.49 24.80
CA ALA A 498 -4.78 -18.42 23.50
C ALA A 498 -5.75 -18.58 22.31
N LEU A 499 -6.97 -19.12 22.52
CA LEU A 499 -8.00 -19.19 21.47
C LEU A 499 -8.80 -17.89 21.38
N THR A 500 -8.87 -17.12 22.46
CA THR A 500 -9.68 -15.89 22.52
C THR A 500 -8.84 -14.63 22.32
N LEU A 501 -7.56 -14.65 22.70
CA LEU A 501 -6.62 -13.54 22.52
C LEU A 501 -6.53 -13.06 21.05
N PRO A 502 -6.45 -13.94 20.03
CA PRO A 502 -6.37 -13.49 18.63
C PRO A 502 -7.58 -12.66 18.21
N VAL A 503 -8.76 -12.99 18.72
CA VAL A 503 -10.03 -12.30 18.39
C VAL A 503 -10.14 -10.95 19.10
N ALA A 504 -9.39 -10.75 20.19
CA ALA A 504 -9.30 -9.46 20.88
C ALA A 504 -8.29 -8.50 20.23
N ILE A 505 -7.57 -8.95 19.21
CA ILE A 505 -6.64 -8.13 18.42
C ILE A 505 -7.27 -7.89 17.04
N GLU A 506 -7.59 -6.65 16.72
CA GLU A 506 -8.10 -6.31 15.39
C GLU A 506 -6.93 -5.91 14.49
N THR A 507 -7.03 -6.23 13.19
CA THR A 507 -6.01 -5.91 12.21
C THR A 507 -6.67 -5.31 10.98
N TRP A 508 -5.97 -4.44 10.27
CA TRP A 508 -6.52 -3.76 9.10
C TRP A 508 -6.12 -4.46 7.80
N PRO A 509 -7.11 -4.90 6.99
CA PRO A 509 -6.94 -5.45 5.66
C PRO A 509 -5.87 -4.78 4.79
N GLY A 510 -4.82 -5.53 4.44
CA GLY A 510 -3.85 -5.09 3.44
C GLY A 510 -2.84 -4.04 3.92
N PHE A 511 -2.93 -3.61 5.19
CA PHE A 511 -1.93 -2.73 5.77
C PHE A 511 -1.10 -3.44 6.84
N THR A 512 -1.71 -4.31 7.67
CA THR A 512 -0.94 -5.12 8.64
C THR A 512 -0.10 -6.18 7.90
N PRO A 513 1.25 -6.16 8.00
CA PRO A 513 2.09 -7.16 7.37
C PRO A 513 2.02 -8.50 8.11
N THR A 514 2.55 -9.55 7.48
CA THR A 514 2.84 -10.79 8.19
C THR A 514 4.06 -10.55 9.09
N ALA A 515 3.87 -10.57 10.40
CA ALA A 515 4.89 -10.19 11.38
C ALA A 515 4.63 -10.84 12.74
N GLY A 516 5.69 -11.07 13.49
CA GLY A 516 5.66 -11.41 14.92
C GLY A 516 5.63 -10.13 15.76
N TRP A 517 4.74 -10.08 16.74
CA TRP A 517 4.48 -8.95 17.62
C TRP A 517 4.71 -9.35 19.07
N THR A 518 5.23 -8.40 19.84
CA THR A 518 5.36 -8.54 21.30
C THR A 518 4.88 -7.26 21.96
N ALA A 519 4.07 -7.40 23.00
CA ALA A 519 3.62 -6.33 23.88
C ALA A 519 4.07 -6.70 25.30
N VAL A 520 5.15 -6.09 25.80
CA VAL A 520 5.83 -6.50 27.04
C VAL A 520 5.84 -5.37 28.07
N TYR A 521 5.45 -5.67 29.31
CA TYR A 521 5.54 -4.74 30.43
C TYR A 521 7.02 -4.52 30.84
N GLU A 522 7.46 -3.26 30.86
CA GLU A 522 8.86 -2.94 31.14
C GLU A 522 9.24 -3.05 32.63
N GLY A 523 8.26 -2.92 33.54
CA GLY A 523 8.50 -2.86 34.97
C GLY A 523 9.51 -1.80 35.35
N ALA A 524 10.40 -2.11 36.31
CA ALA A 524 11.41 -1.16 36.74
C ALA A 524 12.40 -0.82 35.62
N LEU A 525 12.53 0.47 35.33
CA LEU A 525 13.38 0.95 34.26
C LEU A 525 14.87 0.70 34.56
N PRO A 526 15.69 0.35 33.56
CA PRO A 526 17.09 0.00 33.76
C PRO A 526 17.89 1.06 34.51
N GLY A 527 18.38 0.68 35.69
CA GLY A 527 19.19 1.57 36.53
C GLY A 527 18.40 2.59 37.34
N LEU A 528 17.06 2.55 37.34
CA LEU A 528 16.17 3.43 38.11
C LEU A 528 15.40 2.70 39.23
N SER A 529 15.80 1.48 39.59
CA SER A 529 15.17 0.70 40.66
C SER A 529 15.90 0.86 41.99
N GLY A 530 15.15 1.13 43.07
CA GLY A 530 15.64 1.19 44.45
C GLY A 530 16.75 2.20 44.67
N ARG A 531 16.71 3.35 43.98
CA ARG A 531 17.79 4.35 44.03
C ARG A 531 17.56 5.36 45.17
N PRO A 532 18.61 5.83 45.85
CA PRO A 532 18.49 6.97 46.75
C PRO A 532 17.96 8.19 45.98
N GLY A 533 16.96 8.85 46.55
CA GLY A 533 16.30 9.97 45.94
C GLY A 533 15.74 10.95 46.96
N VAL A 534 15.22 12.04 46.44
CA VAL A 534 14.62 13.09 47.24
C VAL A 534 13.35 13.59 46.58
N VAL A 535 12.31 13.75 47.37
CA VAL A 535 11.07 14.41 46.99
C VAL A 535 11.04 15.80 47.62
N ALA A 536 10.69 16.81 46.82
CA ALA A 536 10.47 18.18 47.27
C ALA A 536 9.16 18.71 46.68
N GLY A 537 8.49 19.64 47.36
CA GLY A 537 7.28 20.26 46.85
C GLY A 537 7.18 21.74 47.22
N ASP A 538 6.24 22.44 46.59
CA ASP A 538 5.91 23.84 46.85
C ASP A 538 4.51 24.01 47.47
N GLY A 539 3.93 22.93 47.97
CA GLY A 539 2.55 22.85 48.48
C GLY A 539 1.49 22.63 47.40
N VAL A 540 1.84 22.72 46.11
CA VAL A 540 0.92 22.48 44.98
C VAL A 540 1.43 21.35 44.08
N ASN A 541 2.72 21.36 43.77
CA ASN A 541 3.41 20.38 42.97
C ASN A 541 4.45 19.65 43.82
N ALA A 542 4.78 18.41 43.44
CA ALA A 542 5.92 17.69 43.98
C ALA A 542 6.82 17.20 42.85
N TRP A 543 8.12 17.14 43.16
CA TRP A 543 9.18 16.72 42.26
C TRP A 543 10.02 15.64 42.94
N ALA A 544 10.33 14.59 42.18
CA ALA A 544 11.15 13.47 42.61
C ALA A 544 12.46 13.45 41.80
N GLY A 545 13.59 13.48 42.49
CA GLY A 545 14.93 13.41 41.87
C GLY A 545 15.74 12.25 42.42
N ILE A 546 16.41 11.50 41.53
CA ILE A 546 17.32 10.41 41.92
C ILE A 546 18.69 10.99 42.29
N GLN A 547 18.80 11.41 43.54
CA GLN A 547 19.98 12.03 44.11
C GLN A 547 20.02 11.85 45.61
N SER A 548 21.22 11.92 46.18
CA SER A 548 21.44 11.92 47.63
C SER A 548 22.15 13.19 48.06
N ASP A 549 21.80 13.72 49.24
CA ASP A 549 22.53 14.83 49.85
C ASP A 549 23.94 14.37 50.24
N THR A 550 24.95 15.12 49.83
CA THR A 550 26.36 14.85 50.18
C THR A 550 26.70 15.23 51.63
N GLY A 551 25.77 15.85 52.36
CA GLY A 551 25.96 16.27 53.75
C GLY A 551 26.82 17.52 53.91
N ASN A 552 27.11 18.24 52.82
CA ASN A 552 27.84 19.49 52.88
C ASN A 552 26.91 20.64 53.33
N THR A 553 27.49 21.71 53.89
CA THR A 553 26.72 22.85 54.43
C THR A 553 26.20 23.80 53.36
N ARG A 554 26.23 23.41 52.08
CA ARG A 554 25.78 24.26 50.98
C ARG A 554 24.24 24.39 50.99
N PRO A 555 23.67 25.45 50.41
CA PRO A 555 22.22 25.56 50.25
C PRO A 555 21.64 24.38 49.45
N LEU A 556 20.40 23.98 49.73
CA LEU A 556 19.69 22.92 48.97
C LEU A 556 19.56 23.26 47.48
N SER A 557 19.58 24.55 47.14
CA SER A 557 19.56 25.07 45.78
C SER A 557 20.91 25.01 45.06
N ASP A 558 22.00 24.59 45.71
CA ASP A 558 23.31 24.42 45.07
C ASP A 558 23.43 23.00 44.47
N PRO A 559 23.59 22.85 43.14
CA PRO A 559 23.77 21.55 42.50
C PRO A 559 24.91 20.71 43.08
N ALA A 560 25.97 21.36 43.58
CA ALA A 560 27.13 20.67 44.16
C ALA A 560 26.86 20.09 45.57
N ARG A 561 25.68 20.34 46.16
CA ARG A 561 25.22 19.63 47.36
C ARG A 561 24.79 18.19 47.06
N TRP A 562 24.42 17.91 45.82
CA TRP A 562 23.77 16.68 45.45
C TRP A 562 24.72 15.75 44.72
N TYR A 563 24.67 14.47 45.09
CA TYR A 563 25.22 13.40 44.28
C TYR A 563 24.08 12.76 43.48
N ALA A 564 24.06 12.99 42.17
CA ALA A 564 23.09 12.41 41.24
C ALA A 564 23.77 11.31 40.40
N PRO A 565 23.72 10.03 40.84
CA PRO A 565 24.36 8.93 40.14
C PRO A 565 23.70 8.60 38.79
N VAL A 566 22.46 9.08 38.60
CA VAL A 566 21.67 8.87 37.40
C VAL A 566 20.96 10.16 37.04
N ARG A 567 20.88 10.43 35.75
CA ARG A 567 20.08 11.51 35.20
C ARG A 567 18.74 10.96 34.73
N VAL A 568 17.64 11.37 35.35
CA VAL A 568 16.29 10.91 34.96
C VAL A 568 15.82 11.56 33.67
N ASP A 569 16.43 12.69 33.29
CA ASP A 569 16.25 13.36 32.00
C ASP A 569 17.08 12.74 30.86
N GLU A 570 17.91 11.72 31.15
CA GLU A 570 18.69 11.04 30.11
C GLU A 570 17.82 10.14 29.23
N PRO A 571 17.95 10.27 27.89
CA PRO A 571 17.21 9.44 26.96
C PRO A 571 17.32 7.93 27.11
N ALA A 572 18.52 7.46 27.37
CA ALA A 572 18.80 6.03 27.49
C ALA A 572 18.10 5.38 28.70
N ARG A 573 17.44 6.16 29.57
CA ARG A 573 16.70 5.67 30.74
C ARG A 573 15.24 5.35 30.44
N GLY A 574 14.67 5.84 29.33
CA GLY A 574 13.32 5.51 28.89
C GLY A 574 12.20 5.96 29.82
N VAL A 575 12.41 7.04 30.58
CA VAL A 575 11.37 7.63 31.46
C VAL A 575 10.40 8.45 30.63
N HIS A 576 9.10 8.28 30.88
CA HIS A 576 8.02 8.95 30.17
C HIS A 576 7.05 9.65 31.13
N VAL A 577 6.35 10.66 30.63
CA VAL A 577 5.13 11.17 31.29
C VAL A 577 4.12 10.03 31.34
N GLY A 578 3.46 9.88 32.49
CA GLY A 578 2.58 8.76 32.80
C GLY A 578 3.29 7.57 33.45
N ASP A 579 4.63 7.54 33.52
CA ASP A 579 5.36 6.51 34.28
C ASP A 579 5.09 6.61 35.77
N ILE A 580 5.37 5.54 36.50
CA ILE A 580 5.06 5.44 37.93
C ILE A 580 6.34 5.58 38.73
N VAL A 581 6.31 6.45 39.72
CA VAL A 581 7.35 6.60 40.73
C VAL A 581 6.85 5.96 42.01
N THR A 582 7.53 4.91 42.48
CA THR A 582 7.23 4.26 43.76
C THR A 582 8.26 4.63 44.81
N PHE A 583 7.79 4.69 46.06
CA PHE A 583 8.57 5.07 47.24
C PHE A 583 8.55 3.94 48.28
N PRO A 584 9.37 2.89 48.10
CA PRO A 584 9.22 1.64 48.85
C PRO A 584 9.38 1.79 50.37
N ASP A 585 10.20 2.75 50.81
CA ASP A 585 10.46 3.04 52.22
C ASP A 585 9.38 3.91 52.88
N LEU A 586 8.45 4.46 52.11
CA LEU A 586 7.30 5.23 52.59
C LEU A 586 6.00 4.41 52.65
N GLY A 587 6.07 3.13 52.29
CA GLY A 587 4.96 2.18 52.33
C GLY A 587 4.71 1.49 50.99
N ALA A 588 4.14 0.28 51.03
CA ALA A 588 3.91 -0.55 49.84
C ALA A 588 2.98 0.12 48.81
N ASP A 589 2.06 0.97 49.26
CA ASP A 589 1.08 1.66 48.41
C ASP A 589 1.52 3.09 48.03
N CYS A 590 2.75 3.49 48.37
CA CYS A 590 3.21 4.85 48.12
C CYS A 590 3.77 5.00 46.70
N GLN A 591 2.92 5.44 45.78
CA GLN A 591 3.27 5.62 44.37
C GLN A 591 2.56 6.81 43.73
N ALA A 592 3.23 7.53 42.84
CA ALA A 592 2.68 8.68 42.10
C ALA A 592 3.02 8.58 40.61
N PHE A 593 2.15 9.12 39.76
CA PHE A 593 2.40 9.19 38.31
C PHE A 593 3.28 10.40 37.96
N VAL A 594 4.11 10.28 36.93
CA VAL A 594 4.89 11.39 36.36
C VAL A 594 3.99 12.24 35.46
N THR A 595 3.95 13.55 35.69
CA THR A 595 3.22 14.51 34.82
C THR A 595 4.13 15.30 33.91
N ALA A 596 5.39 15.49 34.30
CA ALA A 596 6.41 16.13 33.48
C ALA A 596 7.80 15.61 33.84
N ILE A 597 8.71 15.60 32.87
CA ILE A 597 10.14 15.33 33.07
C ILE A 597 10.87 16.66 32.86
N LEU A 598 11.61 17.08 33.87
CA LEU A 598 12.28 18.37 33.89
C LEU A 598 13.79 18.17 33.72
N PRO A 599 14.42 18.85 32.75
CA PRO A 599 15.84 18.68 32.48
C PRO A 599 16.69 19.24 33.62
N ALA A 600 17.93 18.77 33.77
CA ALA A 600 18.85 19.25 34.82
C ALA A 600 19.09 20.78 34.80
N ALA A 601 18.88 21.43 33.64
CA ALA A 601 19.05 22.88 33.47
C ALA A 601 17.82 23.72 33.90
N SER A 602 16.72 23.10 34.33
CA SER A 602 15.45 23.78 34.65
C SER A 602 15.46 24.68 35.90
N GLY A 603 16.62 24.87 36.55
CA GLY A 603 16.78 25.68 37.75
C GLY A 603 16.38 24.94 39.03
N PRO A 604 16.59 25.52 40.24
CA PRO A 604 16.21 24.88 41.49
C PRO A 604 14.68 24.91 41.67
N LEU A 605 14.03 23.78 41.38
CA LEU A 605 12.60 23.58 41.56
C LEU A 605 12.31 23.47 43.07
N ALA A 606 11.36 24.24 43.58
CA ALA A 606 11.05 24.34 45.03
C ALA A 606 12.25 24.66 45.94
N GLY A 607 13.27 25.38 45.44
CA GLY A 607 14.47 25.71 46.22
C GLY A 607 15.44 24.55 46.42
N VAL A 608 15.23 23.43 45.72
CA VAL A 608 16.11 22.25 45.70
C VAL A 608 16.71 22.11 44.30
N ALA A 609 18.02 21.95 44.20
CA ALA A 609 18.68 21.68 42.92
C ALA A 609 18.52 20.21 42.52
N PHE A 610 18.23 19.97 41.25
CA PHE A 610 18.11 18.65 40.66
C PHE A 610 19.14 18.46 39.53
N PRO A 611 20.45 18.31 39.84
CA PRO A 611 21.49 18.16 38.81
C PRO A 611 21.31 16.91 37.92
N GLY A 612 20.52 15.93 38.36
CA GLY A 612 20.12 14.77 37.58
C GLY A 612 18.80 14.93 36.81
N GLY A 613 18.19 16.11 36.81
CA GLY A 613 16.80 16.30 36.40
C GLY A 613 15.80 15.84 37.48
N ALA A 614 14.52 16.11 37.23
CA ALA A 614 13.43 15.81 38.17
C ALA A 614 12.17 15.31 37.46
N LEU A 615 11.41 14.47 38.15
CA LEU A 615 10.10 13.99 37.74
C LEU A 615 9.03 14.77 38.50
N GLN A 616 8.21 15.56 37.80
CA GLN A 616 7.04 16.18 38.42
C GLN A 616 5.96 15.11 38.63
N LEU A 617 5.37 15.08 39.81
CA LEU A 617 4.39 14.08 40.23
C LEU A 617 2.95 14.59 40.02
N ALA A 618 2.04 13.67 39.73
CA ALA A 618 0.63 13.95 39.49
C ALA A 618 -0.09 14.41 40.77
N THR A 619 -1.04 15.34 40.58
CA THR A 619 -1.95 15.82 41.62
C THR A 619 -3.33 15.19 41.44
N PRO A 620 -4.05 14.79 42.52
CA PRO A 620 -3.64 14.89 43.91
C PRO A 620 -2.52 13.91 44.26
N LEU A 621 -1.61 14.31 45.15
CA LEU A 621 -0.52 13.46 45.59
C LEU A 621 -1.04 12.34 46.49
N PRO A 622 -0.37 11.18 46.52
CA PRO A 622 -0.66 10.12 47.47
C PRO A 622 -0.59 10.63 48.91
N ALA A 623 -1.45 10.10 49.79
CA ALA A 623 -1.50 10.48 51.21
C ALA A 623 -0.15 10.32 51.93
N CYS A 624 0.70 9.39 51.50
CA CYS A 624 2.05 9.20 52.03
C CYS A 624 3.01 10.37 51.72
N LEU A 625 2.70 11.21 50.72
CA LEU A 625 3.45 12.40 50.34
C LEU A 625 2.79 13.71 50.84
N ASP A 626 1.52 13.64 51.25
CA ASP A 626 0.65 14.80 51.55
C ASP A 626 1.07 15.59 52.81
N ALA A 627 1.81 14.96 53.74
CA ALA A 627 2.36 15.63 54.92
C ALA A 627 3.71 16.35 54.68
N ALA A 628 4.34 16.15 53.51
CA ALA A 628 5.74 16.53 53.26
C ALA A 628 5.95 17.58 52.14
N THR A 629 4.89 18.13 51.54
CA THR A 629 4.99 18.97 50.33
C THR A 629 5.57 20.37 50.52
N ALA A 630 6.08 20.71 51.70
CA ALA A 630 6.90 21.91 51.94
C ALA A 630 8.33 21.59 52.41
N ALA A 631 8.67 20.32 52.66
CA ALA A 631 9.95 19.88 53.22
C ALA A 631 10.63 18.86 52.31
N LEU A 632 11.96 18.88 52.32
CA LEU A 632 12.80 17.90 51.64
C LEU A 632 12.60 16.52 52.28
N LEU A 633 12.17 15.52 51.50
CA LEU A 633 11.97 14.15 51.97
C LEU A 633 12.97 13.19 51.28
N PRO A 634 14.04 12.76 51.97
CA PRO A 634 14.90 11.68 51.49
C PRO A 634 14.12 10.35 51.48
N THR A 635 14.22 9.61 50.39
CA THR A 635 13.48 8.35 50.18
C THR A 635 14.22 7.45 49.18
N GLN A 636 13.81 6.19 49.07
CA GLN A 636 14.16 5.36 47.91
C GLN A 636 13.15 5.57 46.79
N ILE A 637 13.66 5.80 45.58
CA ILE A 637 12.88 6.01 44.38
C ILE A 637 13.08 4.83 43.45
N THR A 638 11.97 4.25 43.02
CA THR A 638 11.93 3.33 41.89
C THR A 638 11.07 3.92 40.80
N VAL A 639 11.60 4.04 39.59
CA VAL A 639 10.81 4.43 38.41
C VAL A 639 10.40 3.18 37.65
N LEU A 640 9.10 2.95 37.59
CA LEU A 640 8.46 1.88 36.85
C LEU A 640 7.86 2.45 35.58
N GLY A 641 8.01 1.69 34.51
CA GLY A 641 7.21 1.86 33.33
C GLY A 641 5.74 1.64 33.60
N ALA A 642 4.87 2.63 33.36
CA ALA A 642 3.42 2.45 33.56
C ALA A 642 2.74 1.64 32.45
N GLY A 643 3.53 1.19 31.48
CA GLY A 643 3.02 0.75 30.21
C GLY A 643 3.76 -0.42 29.57
N VAL A 644 3.15 -0.92 28.49
CA VAL A 644 3.55 -2.10 27.75
C VAL A 644 4.22 -1.68 26.44
N VAL A 645 5.48 -2.05 26.28
CA VAL A 645 6.22 -1.79 25.05
C VAL A 645 5.77 -2.75 23.98
N VAL A 646 5.23 -2.19 22.89
CA VAL A 646 4.85 -2.92 21.70
C VAL A 646 6.01 -2.87 20.74
N SER A 647 6.37 -4.03 20.20
CA SER A 647 7.34 -4.15 19.12
C SER A 647 6.93 -5.24 18.15
N ASN A 648 7.47 -5.21 16.95
CA ASN A 648 7.39 -6.31 16.00
C ASN A 648 8.79 -6.69 15.49
N ASP A 649 8.88 -7.86 14.89
CA ASP A 649 10.08 -8.39 14.28
C ASP A 649 10.56 -7.58 13.06
N ALA A 650 9.64 -6.99 12.30
CA ALA A 650 9.94 -6.29 11.04
C ALA A 650 10.35 -4.81 11.23
N SER A 651 9.72 -4.08 12.14
CA SER A 651 9.92 -2.63 12.35
C SER A 651 10.32 -2.25 13.77
N GLY A 652 10.58 -3.21 14.65
CA GLY A 652 11.10 -2.96 16.01
C GLY A 652 10.07 -2.31 16.92
N TYR A 653 10.48 -1.34 17.73
CA TYR A 653 9.64 -0.62 18.70
C TYR A 653 8.50 0.15 18.01
N GLN A 654 7.27 -0.04 18.50
CA GLN A 654 6.04 0.55 17.95
C GLN A 654 5.33 1.49 18.95
N GLY A 655 5.81 1.59 20.19
CA GLY A 655 5.26 2.49 21.21
C GLY A 655 5.03 1.81 22.55
N ARG A 656 4.43 2.55 23.50
CA ARG A 656 4.21 2.12 24.88
C ARG A 656 2.75 2.32 25.33
N ALA A 657 1.99 1.23 25.47
CA ALA A 657 0.58 1.22 25.91
C ALA A 657 0.46 1.62 27.35
N LYS A 658 -0.57 2.36 27.73
CA LYS A 658 -1.05 2.27 29.12
C LYS A 658 -1.72 0.91 29.35
N ILE A 659 -1.55 0.34 30.54
CA ILE A 659 -2.40 -0.78 30.98
C ILE A 659 -3.77 -0.22 31.37
N ALA A 660 -4.83 -0.64 30.69
CA ALA A 660 -6.19 -0.21 30.99
C ALA A 660 -6.74 -0.92 32.23
N LEU A 661 -7.15 -0.14 33.22
CA LEU A 661 -7.73 -0.62 34.48
C LEU A 661 -9.26 -0.68 34.39
N GLN A 662 -9.88 -1.47 35.27
CA GLN A 662 -11.33 -1.60 35.29
C GLN A 662 -11.97 -0.32 35.86
N GLY A 663 -12.70 0.41 35.01
CA GLY A 663 -13.25 1.73 35.32
C GLY A 663 -12.63 2.86 34.49
N ASP A 664 -11.48 2.60 33.86
CA ASP A 664 -10.98 3.49 32.82
C ASP A 664 -12.00 3.50 31.67
N SER A 665 -12.38 4.69 31.21
CA SER A 665 -13.13 4.79 29.97
C SER A 665 -12.29 4.21 28.83
N PRO A 666 -12.88 3.45 27.89
CA PRO A 666 -12.20 3.09 26.64
C PRO A 666 -11.65 4.32 25.90
N ALA A 667 -12.21 5.51 26.15
CA ALA A 667 -11.77 6.79 25.60
C ALA A 667 -10.67 7.50 26.41
N ASP A 668 -10.35 7.05 27.63
CA ASP A 668 -9.34 7.65 28.53
C ASP A 668 -8.04 6.82 28.59
N THR A 669 -8.02 5.64 27.98
CA THR A 669 -6.87 4.73 27.90
C THR A 669 -6.02 4.94 26.66
N VAL A 670 -6.14 6.12 26.05
CA VAL A 670 -5.60 6.51 24.76
C VAL A 670 -4.07 6.46 24.74
N TYR A 671 -3.54 5.61 23.87
CA TYR A 671 -2.18 5.77 23.35
C TYR A 671 -1.99 7.17 22.75
N THR A 672 -1.14 7.98 23.37
CA THR A 672 -0.58 9.18 22.73
C THR A 672 0.71 8.78 22.02
N LEU A 673 0.60 8.33 20.77
CA LEU A 673 1.69 8.54 19.82
C LEU A 673 1.65 10.02 19.47
N ALA A 674 2.35 10.85 20.27
CA ALA A 674 2.68 12.20 19.85
C ALA A 674 3.72 12.05 18.75
N TRP A 675 3.26 12.00 17.50
CA TRP A 675 4.13 12.29 16.38
C TRP A 675 4.63 13.72 16.60
N LEU A 676 5.82 14.04 16.16
CA LEU A 676 6.32 15.41 16.13
C LEU A 676 6.81 15.58 14.69
N SER A 677 6.61 16.73 14.05
CA SER A 677 7.12 16.92 12.68
C SER A 677 8.64 16.71 12.64
N ASP A 678 9.23 16.39 11.48
CA ASP A 678 10.69 16.21 11.37
C ASP A 678 11.46 17.46 11.85
N ALA A 679 10.88 18.65 11.69
CA ALA A 679 11.39 19.91 12.20
C ALA A 679 11.24 20.05 13.73
N GLU A 680 10.09 19.67 14.29
CA GLU A 680 9.87 19.63 15.74
C GLU A 680 10.72 18.56 16.42
N LEU A 681 10.90 17.38 15.81
CA LEU A 681 11.79 16.31 16.28
C LEU A 681 13.27 16.72 16.19
N ALA A 682 13.64 17.49 15.18
CA ALA A 682 14.98 18.07 15.08
C ALA A 682 15.24 19.13 16.17
N ALA A 683 14.20 19.86 16.57
CA ALA A 683 14.22 20.83 17.67
C ALA A 683 13.94 20.19 19.05
N SER A 684 13.42 18.96 19.07
CA SER A 684 12.95 18.30 20.27
C SER A 684 14.13 17.82 21.10
N THR A 685 14.09 18.12 22.40
CA THR A 685 14.94 17.48 23.40
C THR A 685 14.44 16.09 23.77
N ASP A 686 13.40 15.59 23.10
CA ASP A 686 12.82 14.28 23.32
C ASP A 686 13.90 13.20 23.11
N PRO A 687 14.10 12.37 24.13
CA PRO A 687 15.10 11.32 24.11
C PRO A 687 14.99 10.33 22.95
N ASP A 688 13.76 10.09 22.51
CA ASP A 688 13.50 9.21 21.40
C ASP A 688 13.48 9.96 20.08
N ALA A 689 13.76 11.27 20.01
CA ALA A 689 13.63 12.04 18.78
C ALA A 689 14.39 11.45 17.59
N ALA A 690 15.52 10.75 17.81
CA ALA A 690 16.25 10.06 16.74
C ALA A 690 15.63 8.71 16.34
N VAL A 691 14.98 8.03 17.26
CA VAL A 691 14.21 6.79 17.07
C VAL A 691 12.86 7.17 16.44
N LYS A 692 12.08 8.03 17.09
CA LYS A 692 10.90 8.72 16.55
C LYS A 692 11.14 9.35 15.18
N ARG A 693 12.29 9.93 14.83
CA ARG A 693 12.59 10.36 13.43
C ARG A 693 12.67 9.22 12.42
N ARG A 694 13.21 8.06 12.81
CA ARG A 694 13.28 6.86 11.95
C ARG A 694 11.95 6.12 11.88
N HIS A 695 11.22 6.07 13.00
CA HIS A 695 9.94 5.37 13.13
C HIS A 695 8.74 6.24 12.76
N ALA A 696 8.88 7.57 12.77
CA ALA A 696 7.88 8.51 12.22
C ALA A 696 7.72 8.36 10.69
N ARG A 697 8.48 7.45 10.10
CA ARG A 697 8.37 7.08 8.69
C ARG A 697 7.49 5.86 8.48
N ARG A 698 7.09 5.13 9.54
CA ARG A 698 6.42 3.82 9.44
C ARG A 698 5.27 3.71 10.43
N LEU A 699 4.07 3.65 9.87
CA LEU A 699 2.82 3.86 10.58
C LEU A 699 2.28 2.51 11.04
N PHE A 700 2.48 2.22 12.33
CA PHE A 700 1.70 1.25 13.08
C PHE A 700 0.97 1.98 14.21
N TYR A 701 -0.35 1.82 14.26
CA TYR A 701 -1.14 2.35 15.36
C TYR A 701 -1.70 1.19 16.19
N PRO A 702 -1.24 0.99 17.44
CA PRO A 702 -2.09 0.41 18.46
C PRO A 702 -3.31 1.32 18.61
N THR A 703 -4.49 0.80 18.26
CA THR A 703 -5.74 1.56 18.37
C THR A 703 -6.53 1.08 19.60
N ASP A 704 -6.97 2.01 20.45
CA ASP A 704 -7.77 1.71 21.64
C ASP A 704 -9.25 2.03 21.42
N GLY A 705 -10.15 1.18 21.93
CA GLY A 705 -11.56 1.52 22.15
C GLY A 705 -12.50 1.48 20.93
N PRO A 706 -13.80 1.20 21.11
CA PRO A 706 -14.72 0.86 20.03
C PRO A 706 -15.16 2.04 19.19
N CYS A 707 -15.20 1.83 17.88
CA CYS A 707 -15.96 2.67 16.98
C CYS A 707 -17.32 1.98 16.65
N PRO A 708 -18.43 2.72 16.55
CA PRO A 708 -19.74 2.13 16.27
C PRO A 708 -19.79 1.46 14.89
N LEU A 709 -20.49 0.32 14.82
CA LEU A 709 -20.70 -0.46 13.60
C LEU A 709 -21.31 0.39 12.46
N PRO A 710 -21.01 0.08 11.18
CA PRO A 710 -21.42 0.86 10.01
C PRO A 710 -22.94 1.05 9.80
N SER A 711 -23.80 0.41 10.59
CA SER A 711 -25.25 0.37 10.38
C SER A 711 -26.10 1.05 11.47
N ALA A 712 -25.49 1.71 12.46
CA ALA A 712 -26.23 2.36 13.55
C ALA A 712 -26.91 3.67 13.11
N THR A 713 -28.18 3.90 13.43
CA THR A 713 -28.94 5.12 13.09
C THR A 713 -28.99 6.20 14.20
N THR A 714 -28.07 6.20 15.17
CA THR A 714 -28.00 7.15 16.33
C THR A 714 -27.31 8.50 16.04
N PRO A 715 -27.44 9.52 16.93
CA PRO A 715 -27.23 10.94 16.62
C PRO A 715 -25.75 11.29 16.34
N VAL A 716 -25.60 11.86 15.15
CA VAL A 716 -24.57 12.72 14.56
C VAL A 716 -23.22 12.87 15.30
N ALA A 717 -23.18 13.33 16.56
CA ALA A 717 -21.92 13.68 17.24
C ALA A 717 -20.95 12.49 17.50
N MET A 718 -21.48 11.28 17.71
CA MET A 718 -20.65 10.08 17.91
C MET A 718 -20.18 9.42 16.59
N ARG A 719 -20.62 9.91 15.43
CA ARG A 719 -20.13 9.42 14.12
C ARG A 719 -18.97 10.23 13.57
N THR A 720 -18.78 11.45 14.08
CA THR A 720 -17.79 12.44 13.63
C THR A 720 -16.45 12.38 14.34
N LEU A 721 -16.44 11.91 15.58
CA LEU A 721 -15.22 11.63 16.34
C LEU A 721 -14.77 10.23 15.95
N GLY A 722 -13.48 10.05 15.67
CA GLY A 722 -12.91 8.71 15.56
C GLY A 722 -12.93 8.02 16.91
N CYS A 723 -12.21 6.91 17.03
CA CYS A 723 -12.12 6.22 18.32
C CYS A 723 -11.35 7.07 19.38
N TYR A 724 -11.04 8.34 19.05
CA TYR A 724 -10.40 9.35 19.87
C TYR A 724 -11.18 10.68 19.75
N GLU A 725 -11.38 11.39 20.87
CA GLU A 725 -12.08 12.69 20.94
C GLU A 725 -11.37 13.83 20.18
N ILE A 726 -10.15 13.56 19.68
CA ILE A 726 -9.23 14.51 19.03
C ILE A 726 -8.80 14.10 17.61
N PHE A 727 -9.17 12.90 17.13
CA PHE A 727 -8.88 12.45 15.76
C PHE A 727 -10.16 12.06 15.02
N PRO A 728 -10.32 12.43 13.73
CA PRO A 728 -11.48 12.02 12.94
C PRO A 728 -11.53 10.50 12.76
N ARG A 729 -12.75 9.96 12.57
CA ARG A 729 -12.98 8.53 12.35
C ARG A 729 -12.26 8.06 11.08
N ILE A 730 -11.33 7.12 11.22
CA ILE A 730 -10.76 6.39 10.08
C ILE A 730 -11.82 5.38 9.61
N VAL A 731 -12.82 5.87 8.88
CA VAL A 731 -13.91 5.01 8.34
C VAL A 731 -13.39 4.12 7.21
N ASP A 732 -12.32 4.52 6.54
CA ASP A 732 -11.61 3.78 5.50
C ASP A 732 -10.35 4.59 5.13
N PRO A 733 -9.25 3.96 4.70
CA PRO A 733 -7.93 4.57 4.68
C PRO A 733 -7.85 5.64 3.59
N LEU A 734 -7.78 6.89 4.02
CA LEU A 734 -6.71 7.78 3.59
C LEU A 734 -5.91 8.01 4.85
N ALA A 735 -4.83 7.23 4.97
CA ALA A 735 -3.86 7.25 6.06
C ALA A 735 -4.38 7.11 7.51
N PRO A 736 -3.55 6.52 8.40
CA PRO A 736 -2.12 6.30 8.19
C PRO A 736 -1.72 4.82 8.33
N GLY A 737 -1.49 4.15 7.20
CA GLY A 737 -0.74 2.88 7.14
C GLY A 737 -1.34 1.67 7.87
N ALA A 738 -0.45 0.73 8.24
CA ALA A 738 -0.75 -0.49 8.98
C ALA A 738 -1.32 -0.16 10.35
N ALA A 739 -2.42 -0.80 10.74
CA ALA A 739 -2.98 -0.61 12.07
C ALA A 739 -3.22 -1.98 12.72
N ILE A 740 -3.02 -2.04 14.03
CA ILE A 740 -3.32 -3.21 14.87
C ILE A 740 -4.01 -2.67 16.12
N ARG A 741 -5.18 -3.19 16.47
CA ARG A 741 -5.97 -2.75 17.62
C ARG A 741 -5.86 -3.77 18.73
N PHE A 742 -5.55 -3.35 19.94
CA PHE A 742 -5.82 -4.17 21.13
C PHE A 742 -5.74 -3.28 22.38
N ARG A 743 -6.60 -3.53 23.36
CA ARG A 743 -6.53 -2.86 24.66
C ARG A 743 -5.93 -3.81 25.69
N VAL A 744 -4.74 -3.47 26.19
CA VAL A 744 -4.06 -4.27 27.21
C VAL A 744 -4.71 -4.02 28.57
N GLY A 745 -4.98 -5.09 29.31
CA GLY A 745 -5.40 -5.03 30.70
C GLY A 745 -4.59 -5.98 31.57
N LEU A 746 -4.90 -6.00 32.86
CA LEU A 746 -4.23 -6.83 33.84
C LEU A 746 -5.24 -7.76 34.51
N ARG A 747 -4.93 -9.06 34.55
CA ARG A 747 -5.81 -10.08 35.16
C ARG A 747 -5.10 -10.79 36.30
N ASN A 748 -5.77 -10.91 37.44
CA ASN A 748 -5.27 -11.71 38.55
C ASN A 748 -5.48 -13.21 38.26
N ILE A 749 -4.43 -14.02 38.42
CA ILE A 749 -4.47 -15.46 38.11
C ILE A 749 -5.22 -16.24 39.22
N THR A 750 -4.99 -15.87 40.47
CA THR A 750 -5.58 -16.55 41.66
C THR A 750 -7.02 -16.13 41.94
N SER A 751 -7.41 -14.91 41.57
CA SER A 751 -8.76 -14.39 41.74
C SER A 751 -9.22 -13.66 40.48
N PRO A 752 -9.84 -14.36 39.52
CA PRO A 752 -10.29 -13.76 38.25
C PRO A 752 -11.32 -12.62 38.42
N ALA A 753 -11.93 -12.49 39.59
CA ALA A 753 -12.90 -11.45 39.93
C ALA A 753 -12.25 -10.20 40.56
N LEU A 754 -10.95 -10.25 40.89
CA LEU A 754 -10.21 -9.14 41.46
C LEU A 754 -9.92 -8.10 40.38
N VAL A 755 -10.42 -6.89 40.64
CA VAL A 755 -10.26 -5.69 39.82
C VAL A 755 -8.83 -5.19 39.99
N ALA A 756 -8.08 -5.06 38.89
CA ALA A 756 -6.75 -4.43 38.93
C ALA A 756 -6.88 -2.96 39.34
N THR A 757 -6.06 -2.56 40.30
CA THR A 757 -5.91 -1.19 40.78
C THR A 757 -4.64 -0.57 40.19
N ALA A 758 -4.46 0.75 40.35
CA ALA A 758 -3.25 1.43 39.92
C ALA A 758 -1.97 0.92 40.62
N ALA A 759 -2.09 0.20 41.74
CA ALA A 759 -0.98 -0.38 42.49
C ALA A 759 -0.55 -1.77 42.00
N ASP A 760 -1.38 -2.40 41.17
CA ASP A 760 -1.12 -3.74 40.66
C ASP A 760 -0.26 -3.67 39.39
N HIS A 761 0.96 -4.18 39.47
CA HIS A 761 1.91 -4.23 38.36
C HIS A 761 2.37 -5.66 38.11
N PRO A 762 2.35 -6.15 36.86
CA PRO A 762 2.95 -7.44 36.56
C PRO A 762 4.48 -7.36 36.68
N PRO A 763 5.19 -8.48 36.80
CA PRO A 763 6.64 -8.44 36.76
C PRO A 763 7.14 -8.02 35.38
N ARG A 764 8.32 -7.39 35.35
CA ARG A 764 9.02 -7.06 34.12
C ARG A 764 9.13 -8.27 33.21
N GLY A 765 8.81 -8.09 31.93
CA GLY A 765 8.84 -9.17 30.95
C GLY A 765 7.52 -9.92 30.80
N ALA A 766 6.53 -9.69 31.66
CA ALA A 766 5.16 -10.15 31.41
C ALA A 766 4.68 -9.54 30.09
N GLY A 767 4.19 -10.39 29.18
CA GLY A 767 4.04 -9.98 27.79
C GLY A 767 2.97 -10.75 27.05
N ILE A 768 2.43 -10.16 26.00
CA ILE A 768 1.60 -10.82 25.00
C ILE A 768 2.42 -10.93 23.73
N ARG A 769 2.52 -12.14 23.17
CA ARG A 769 3.14 -12.38 21.87
C ARG A 769 2.09 -12.85 20.90
N PHE A 770 2.06 -12.27 19.70
CA PHE A 770 1.11 -12.65 18.69
C PHE A 770 1.72 -12.56 17.29
N SER A 771 1.12 -13.25 16.33
CA SER A 771 1.56 -13.23 14.94
C SER A 771 0.41 -12.79 14.05
N THR A 772 0.64 -11.77 13.23
CA THR A 772 -0.32 -11.35 12.21
C THR A 772 -0.03 -12.05 10.90
N GLN A 773 -1.09 -12.34 10.13
CA GLN A 773 -0.98 -12.63 8.71
C GLN A 773 -1.45 -11.40 7.93
N SER A 774 -0.64 -10.93 6.98
CA SER A 774 -1.12 -9.98 6.00
C SER A 774 -2.23 -10.67 5.21
N GLY A 775 -3.46 -10.17 5.30
CA GLY A 775 -4.58 -10.71 4.52
C GLY A 775 -4.43 -10.51 3.02
N LEU A 776 -3.32 -9.94 2.56
CA LEU A 776 -2.81 -10.22 1.22
C LEU A 776 -2.36 -11.70 1.16
N ALA A 777 -3.26 -12.63 1.52
CA ALA A 777 -3.05 -14.04 1.38
C ALA A 777 -2.91 -14.33 -0.11
N GLN A 778 -1.97 -15.21 -0.42
CA GLN A 778 -1.71 -15.65 -1.78
C GLN A 778 -3.01 -16.21 -2.39
N SER A 779 -3.44 -15.70 -3.54
CA SER A 779 -4.46 -16.39 -4.32
C SER A 779 -3.80 -17.63 -4.80
N SER A 780 -4.30 -18.78 -4.36
CA SER A 780 -3.88 -20.06 -4.92
C SER A 780 -4.49 -20.25 -6.31
N ARG A 781 -4.03 -19.43 -7.27
CA ARG A 781 -4.04 -19.75 -8.70
C ARG A 781 -2.73 -19.35 -9.35
N ARG A 782 -1.60 -19.62 -8.69
CA ARG A 782 -0.39 -20.02 -9.42
C ARG A 782 -0.72 -21.28 -10.23
N PRO A 783 -0.16 -21.48 -11.42
CA PRO A 783 -0.14 -22.79 -12.04
C PRO A 783 0.36 -23.80 -10.99
N GLY A 784 -0.29 -24.97 -10.87
CA GLY A 784 -0.07 -25.92 -9.77
C GLY A 784 1.35 -26.48 -9.63
N PHE A 785 2.29 -26.06 -10.48
CA PHE A 785 3.66 -26.55 -10.59
C PHE A 785 4.69 -25.50 -10.13
N GLY A 786 4.57 -24.97 -8.91
CA GLY A 786 5.63 -24.11 -8.31
C GLY A 786 6.04 -22.92 -9.18
N GLY A 787 5.05 -22.33 -9.86
CA GLY A 787 5.21 -21.62 -11.12
C GLY A 787 6.12 -20.40 -11.14
N ALA A 788 6.77 -20.21 -12.29
CA ALA A 788 7.56 -19.04 -12.59
C ALA A 788 6.71 -17.74 -12.53
N PRO A 789 7.34 -16.59 -12.23
CA PRO A 789 6.63 -15.33 -12.03
C PRO A 789 5.90 -14.87 -13.31
N PRO A 790 4.83 -14.07 -13.17
CA PRO A 790 4.13 -13.52 -14.33
C PRO A 790 5.05 -12.52 -15.04
N ALA A 791 5.13 -12.63 -16.36
CA ALA A 791 6.12 -11.92 -17.17
C ALA A 791 5.62 -10.58 -17.76
N SER A 792 4.31 -10.34 -17.75
CA SER A 792 3.72 -9.03 -18.09
C SER A 792 2.23 -8.97 -17.72
N VAL A 793 1.64 -7.78 -17.79
CA VAL A 793 0.22 -7.54 -17.55
C VAL A 793 -0.33 -6.46 -18.50
N VAL A 794 -1.57 -6.63 -18.98
CA VAL A 794 -2.30 -5.63 -19.77
C VAL A 794 -3.76 -5.53 -19.31
N ALA A 795 -4.29 -4.31 -19.29
CA ALA A 795 -5.71 -4.04 -19.10
C ALA A 795 -6.42 -3.94 -20.46
N VAL A 796 -7.63 -4.48 -20.56
CA VAL A 796 -8.49 -4.41 -21.75
C VAL A 796 -9.81 -3.80 -21.33
N ASP A 797 -10.27 -2.76 -22.05
CA ASP A 797 -11.59 -2.16 -21.83
C ASP A 797 -12.68 -3.14 -22.32
N PRO A 798 -13.56 -3.66 -21.43
CA PRO A 798 -14.63 -4.55 -21.84
C PRO A 798 -15.66 -3.88 -22.77
N GLY A 799 -15.73 -2.54 -22.81
CA GLY A 799 -16.55 -1.79 -23.75
C GLY A 799 -16.16 -2.00 -25.21
N ASP A 800 -14.91 -2.40 -25.47
CA ASP A 800 -14.43 -2.73 -26.82
C ASP A 800 -14.77 -4.16 -27.25
N LEU A 801 -15.23 -4.99 -26.33
CA LEU A 801 -15.44 -6.41 -26.53
C LEU A 801 -16.93 -6.72 -26.74
N PRO A 802 -17.33 -7.29 -27.89
CA PRO A 802 -18.68 -7.76 -28.11
C PRO A 802 -19.11 -8.73 -27.00
N ASN A 803 -20.34 -8.56 -26.47
CA ASN A 803 -20.93 -9.38 -25.39
C ASN A 803 -20.30 -9.23 -23.98
N HIS A 804 -19.23 -8.46 -23.82
CA HIS A 804 -18.59 -8.22 -22.51
C HIS A 804 -18.86 -6.81 -21.97
N THR A 805 -19.77 -6.04 -22.58
CA THR A 805 -20.12 -4.67 -22.17
C THR A 805 -20.71 -4.53 -20.76
N THR A 806 -21.07 -5.65 -20.14
CA THR A 806 -21.54 -5.66 -18.74
C THR A 806 -20.40 -5.78 -17.73
N GLU A 807 -19.22 -6.18 -18.18
CA GLU A 807 -18.02 -6.29 -17.35
C GLU A 807 -17.44 -4.92 -17.01
N ASP A 808 -16.96 -4.74 -15.77
CA ASP A 808 -16.36 -3.47 -15.36
C ASP A 808 -14.87 -3.39 -15.75
N PHE A 809 -14.09 -4.45 -15.55
CA PHE A 809 -12.65 -4.47 -15.88
C PHE A 809 -12.21 -5.84 -16.38
N ARG A 810 -11.19 -5.85 -17.24
CA ARG A 810 -10.52 -7.09 -17.67
C ARG A 810 -9.02 -6.92 -17.75
N PHE A 811 -8.29 -7.82 -17.08
CA PHE A 811 -6.84 -7.84 -17.10
C PHE A 811 -6.33 -9.19 -17.59
N TYR A 812 -5.26 -9.19 -18.38
CA TYR A 812 -4.58 -10.39 -18.86
C TYR A 812 -3.13 -10.39 -18.41
N THR A 813 -2.62 -11.57 -18.08
CA THR A 813 -1.23 -11.74 -17.68
C THR A 813 -0.64 -13.03 -18.24
N ALA A 814 0.63 -12.98 -18.62
CA ALA A 814 1.39 -14.10 -19.14
C ALA A 814 2.17 -14.81 -18.02
N TYR A 815 1.96 -16.11 -17.86
CA TYR A 815 2.71 -16.98 -16.95
C TYR A 815 3.62 -17.92 -17.73
N GLN A 816 4.90 -18.00 -17.35
CA GLN A 816 5.90 -18.83 -18.06
C GLN A 816 5.64 -20.35 -18.01
N ASP A 817 4.58 -20.79 -17.34
CA ASP A 817 4.09 -22.18 -17.31
C ASP A 817 3.03 -22.45 -18.37
N ASP A 818 3.21 -21.88 -19.57
CA ASP A 818 2.37 -22.14 -20.75
C ASP A 818 0.91 -21.67 -20.59
N VAL A 819 0.66 -20.65 -19.76
CA VAL A 819 -0.70 -20.15 -19.48
C VAL A 819 -0.77 -18.63 -19.63
N VAL A 820 -1.84 -18.16 -20.25
CA VAL A 820 -2.33 -16.78 -20.08
C VAL A 820 -3.56 -16.83 -19.19
N MET A 821 -3.60 -15.99 -18.16
CA MET A 821 -4.77 -15.87 -17.28
C MET A 821 -5.43 -14.52 -17.50
N TRP A 822 -6.76 -14.50 -17.46
CA TRP A 822 -7.50 -13.26 -17.37
C TRP A 822 -8.35 -13.17 -16.10
N PHE A 823 -8.59 -11.95 -15.67
CA PHE A 823 -9.33 -11.62 -14.46
C PHE A 823 -10.36 -10.53 -14.76
N ALA A 824 -11.60 -10.69 -14.28
CA ALA A 824 -12.63 -9.65 -14.29
C ALA A 824 -13.30 -9.46 -12.93
N THR A 825 -13.90 -8.29 -12.73
CA THR A 825 -14.43 -7.83 -11.44
C THR A 825 -15.94 -8.05 -11.24
N THR A 826 -16.70 -8.36 -12.29
CA THR A 826 -18.16 -8.56 -12.24
C THR A 826 -18.59 -9.99 -12.57
N GLY A 827 -19.58 -10.51 -11.83
CA GLY A 827 -20.00 -11.92 -11.86
C GLY A 827 -19.61 -12.61 -10.56
N THR A 828 -20.21 -13.75 -10.23
CA THR A 828 -19.83 -14.63 -9.09
C THR A 828 -18.31 -14.63 -8.81
N PRO A 829 -17.87 -14.71 -7.53
CA PRO A 829 -16.52 -14.38 -7.06
C PRO A 829 -15.42 -14.74 -8.08
N SER A 830 -14.90 -13.69 -8.74
CA SER A 830 -13.89 -13.67 -9.81
C SER A 830 -13.89 -14.87 -10.75
N GLN A 831 -14.41 -14.68 -11.95
CA GLN A 831 -14.05 -15.53 -13.07
C GLN A 831 -12.57 -15.31 -13.38
N VAL A 832 -11.77 -16.34 -13.13
CA VAL A 832 -10.43 -16.45 -13.69
C VAL A 832 -10.40 -17.67 -14.56
N THR A 833 -10.04 -17.41 -15.80
CA THR A 833 -9.98 -18.42 -16.85
C THR A 833 -8.54 -18.54 -17.28
N SER A 834 -8.03 -19.76 -17.20
CA SER A 834 -6.74 -20.10 -17.79
C SER A 834 -6.93 -20.41 -19.26
N ILE A 835 -6.21 -19.71 -20.11
CA ILE A 835 -6.06 -20.00 -21.53
C ILE A 835 -4.74 -20.76 -21.67
N ARG A 836 -4.84 -22.06 -21.96
CA ARG A 836 -3.70 -22.97 -22.16
C ARG A 836 -3.57 -23.34 -23.61
#